data_AF-A0A2E0YVC6-F1
#
_entry.id   AF-A0A2E0YVC6-F1
#
_cell.length_a   1.000
_cell.length_b   1.000
_cell.length_c   1.000
_cell.angle_alpha   90.00
_cell.angle_beta   90.00
_cell.angle_gamma   90.00
#
_symmetry.space_group_name_H-M   'P 1'
#
loop_
_entity.id
_entity.type
_entity.pdbx_description
1 polymer ?
#
loop_
_entity_poly.entity_id
_entity_poly.type
_entity_poly.pdbx_seq_one_letter_code
_entity_poly.pdbx_strand_id
1 'polypeptide(L)'
;MNRFNLTFSGEILAGEQPDQVKLRFGELLAIDDPVRLERFFSGETIILRRNLERKEAAQCFQDMRRIGVVTQLVKVTASEAADAVVGHAADGGQTWAAGPGTRPKSGTRKSGTRRRENAAREKAEREKAAREKAEREKAAREEAEREKAEREKAAREEAEREKAEREQAAREKAAREKAERDKAARETAERQRREAENAAARKDWQRTIEEARARIAAAEEVAAQARSRAQQEQQRRRLAEEAARQRILDEERRRRAEQAEAREQQRRAAQQAAAEKTRQRQAGAATRPSSSAAGAGDAGALALEERAIERAAQELSKGATLKAATPRVKTRLELPARRSQGAGEQAVPAARKRRGGEPNFFALRPFRNTPAVQQRAARAGRSLRRALGGALLAAVALASLGVLQQRIPQPLPVSGADALAAAPDGKLALLAGDRLLLHDRAGVGENEQTLASLGLSSLQAPVVFAGDDELLGLGAVADTPDDGPQLLRCSLEQGSCLPLAALLAGSAIATYRPHPLDGSFFVATREPAQLLQLDPGGEVLARAAIALPPRPVLRQHAGLLFMNSAQGPGISVFRYDRNAFGEQLDEVLLLPPDAIDAGHERVGDFLWNGSAWWVVMYAPDSGDAGLYRFDSQWNYLGRAPLDAAEPDLQLVAWGGKTLANSGHGAGIARFGEQGNAEAPFVSGLLEELIAQGRRRAQVAALAWRGGYLLTGLSALLCGALAYLFYLRSLVYRPRRERDAEPADDHLDDLHWIAALPARRAALRRRGASYAAFSLATCLLAISQGVNAYQLAALLLALSGPAAALLLVARQPVGSIGVAGDRLLLVDHRGIYHFGGGSLIAYRGAFLLMDDVVVFIGNRLFPAFPRDALRRHVAPLARAGIRVDRKTVAVKLLQGRHPFALGALLTLLGVVAAALLLTAQAVF
;
A
#
# COMPACT_ATOMS: atom_id res chain seq x y z
N MET A 1 13.08 -13.19 8.60
CA MET A 1 13.82 -14.15 7.74
C MET A 1 12.89 -15.31 7.41
N ASN A 2 13.05 -16.00 6.26
CA ASN A 2 12.26 -17.20 5.98
C ASN A 2 12.74 -18.35 6.87
N ARG A 3 11.85 -18.93 7.68
CA ARG A 3 12.09 -20.15 8.45
C ARG A 3 11.20 -21.29 7.96
N PHE A 4 11.62 -22.52 8.19
CA PHE A 4 11.05 -23.71 7.57
C PHE A 4 10.81 -24.83 8.58
N ASN A 5 9.73 -25.57 8.40
CA ASN A 5 9.47 -26.84 9.07
C ASN A 5 9.83 -27.98 8.10
N LEU A 6 10.52 -29.01 8.59
CA LEU A 6 10.82 -30.22 7.84
C LEU A 6 9.77 -31.28 8.17
N THR A 7 8.98 -31.69 7.17
CA THR A 7 7.89 -32.65 7.31
C THR A 7 8.19 -33.96 6.59
N PHE A 8 7.58 -35.04 7.07
CA PHE A 8 7.75 -36.40 6.57
C PHE A 8 6.41 -37.16 6.60
N SER A 9 6.06 -37.84 5.51
CA SER A 9 4.78 -38.54 5.30
C SER A 9 4.90 -40.07 5.27
N GLY A 10 6.05 -40.64 5.65
CA GLY A 10 6.30 -42.09 5.53
C GLY A 10 6.79 -42.55 4.15
N GLU A 11 6.88 -41.64 3.17
CA GLU A 11 7.28 -41.97 1.79
C GLU A 11 8.77 -42.31 1.65
N ILE A 12 9.06 -43.38 0.91
CA ILE A 12 10.41 -43.89 0.62
C ILE A 12 10.73 -43.65 -0.86
N LEU A 13 12.00 -43.31 -1.13
CA LEU A 13 12.47 -42.91 -2.46
C LEU A 13 12.56 -44.13 -3.39
N ALA A 14 12.03 -44.00 -4.61
CA ALA A 14 11.90 -45.11 -5.54
C ALA A 14 13.25 -45.77 -5.89
N GLY A 15 13.35 -47.08 -5.65
CA GLY A 15 14.56 -47.88 -5.87
C GLY A 15 15.30 -48.32 -4.60
N GLU A 16 14.98 -47.74 -3.44
CA GLU A 16 15.56 -48.12 -2.15
C GLU A 16 14.80 -49.28 -1.47
N GLN A 17 15.49 -50.10 -0.67
CA GLN A 17 14.87 -51.19 0.10
C GLN A 17 14.20 -50.67 1.38
N PRO A 18 12.87 -50.86 1.59
CA PRO A 18 12.15 -50.25 2.70
C PRO A 18 12.74 -50.52 4.09
N ASP A 19 13.17 -51.76 4.35
CA ASP A 19 13.68 -52.16 5.67
C ASP A 19 15.03 -51.51 5.99
N GLN A 20 15.89 -51.31 4.98
CA GLN A 20 17.16 -50.60 5.15
C GLN A 20 16.95 -49.10 5.38
N VAL A 21 15.97 -48.50 4.70
CA VAL A 21 15.63 -47.08 4.87
C VAL A 21 15.05 -46.82 6.25
N LYS A 22 14.14 -47.68 6.73
CA LYS A 22 13.60 -47.62 8.10
C LYS A 22 14.72 -47.70 9.14
N LEU A 23 15.66 -48.63 8.99
CA LEU A 23 16.78 -48.80 9.92
C LEU A 23 17.69 -47.55 9.97
N ARG A 24 18.10 -47.03 8.81
CA ARG A 24 18.90 -45.78 8.73
C ARG A 24 18.16 -44.55 9.27
N PHE A 25 16.83 -44.50 9.10
CA PHE A 25 15.98 -43.44 9.65
C PHE A 25 15.90 -43.51 11.19
N GLY A 26 15.78 -44.73 11.74
CA GLY A 26 15.85 -44.98 13.18
C GLY A 26 17.20 -44.55 13.77
N GLU A 27 18.32 -44.95 13.14
CA GLU A 27 19.67 -44.53 13.54
C GLU A 27 19.86 -43.00 13.51
N LEU A 28 19.42 -42.34 12.44
CA LEU A 28 19.58 -40.89 12.26
C LEU A 28 18.79 -40.06 13.30
N LEU A 29 17.68 -40.59 13.80
CA LEU A 29 16.81 -39.93 14.79
C LEU A 29 16.95 -40.51 16.22
N ALA A 30 17.86 -41.47 16.44
CA ALA A 30 18.03 -42.20 17.70
C ALA A 30 16.71 -42.81 18.23
N ILE A 31 16.01 -43.55 17.36
CA ILE A 31 14.75 -44.25 17.69
C ILE A 31 15.03 -45.76 17.74
N ASP A 32 15.29 -46.27 18.95
CA ASP A 32 15.61 -47.69 19.19
C ASP A 32 14.36 -48.60 19.30
N ASP A 33 13.16 -48.02 19.33
CA ASP A 33 11.88 -48.74 19.45
C ASP A 33 11.27 -49.01 18.06
N PRO A 34 11.17 -50.28 17.61
CA PRO A 34 10.62 -50.62 16.30
C PRO A 34 9.13 -50.31 16.15
N VAL A 35 8.33 -50.39 17.23
CA VAL A 35 6.89 -50.09 17.18
C VAL A 35 6.68 -48.59 16.98
N ARG A 36 7.51 -47.78 17.66
CA ARG A 36 7.52 -46.32 17.48
C ARG A 36 8.01 -45.93 16.09
N LEU A 37 9.01 -46.64 15.56
CA LEU A 37 9.55 -46.43 14.22
C LEU A 37 8.49 -46.67 13.13
N GLU A 38 7.74 -47.78 13.20
CA GLU A 38 6.68 -48.07 12.22
C GLU A 38 5.59 -46.98 12.17
N ARG A 39 5.28 -46.34 13.31
CA ARG A 39 4.30 -45.26 13.38
C ARG A 39 4.68 -44.02 12.55
N PHE A 40 5.97 -43.78 12.29
CA PHE A 40 6.43 -42.72 11.38
C PHE A 40 6.24 -43.05 9.88
N PHE A 41 5.99 -44.32 9.54
CA PHE A 41 5.75 -44.80 8.18
C PHE A 41 4.27 -45.16 7.94
N SER A 42 3.37 -44.59 8.76
CA SER A 42 1.92 -44.82 8.73
C SER A 42 1.17 -44.08 7.61
N GLY A 43 1.83 -43.15 6.91
CA GLY A 43 1.21 -42.22 5.95
C GLY A 43 0.80 -40.87 6.54
N GLU A 44 0.81 -40.72 7.87
CA GLU A 44 0.53 -39.45 8.55
C GLU A 44 1.69 -38.46 8.37
N THR A 45 1.40 -37.19 8.08
CA THR A 45 2.45 -36.17 7.87
C THR A 45 2.91 -35.59 9.21
N ILE A 46 4.11 -35.97 9.63
CA ILE A 46 4.72 -35.60 10.91
C ILE A 46 5.80 -34.53 10.68
N ILE A 47 5.89 -33.53 11.59
CA ILE A 47 6.94 -32.52 11.56
C ILE A 47 8.18 -33.05 12.31
N LEU A 48 9.26 -33.36 11.58
CA LEU A 48 10.51 -33.86 12.17
C LEU A 48 11.31 -32.76 12.89
N ARG A 49 11.35 -31.54 12.32
CA ARG A 49 11.96 -30.35 12.96
C ARG A 49 11.22 -29.09 12.57
N ARG A 50 11.09 -28.16 13.53
CA ARG A 50 10.40 -26.86 13.37
C ARG A 50 11.39 -25.70 13.29
N ASN A 51 10.96 -24.61 12.65
CA ASN A 51 11.57 -23.28 12.74
C ASN A 51 13.06 -23.19 12.31
N LEU A 52 13.48 -24.04 11.37
CA LEU A 52 14.86 -24.11 10.84
C LEU A 52 15.22 -22.89 9.99
N GLU A 53 16.47 -22.44 10.08
CA GLU A 53 16.98 -21.42 9.15
C GLU A 53 17.29 -22.01 7.78
N ARG A 54 17.27 -21.18 6.73
CA ARG A 54 17.39 -21.64 5.32
C ARG A 54 18.57 -22.59 5.06
N LYS A 55 19.72 -22.38 5.71
CA LYS A 55 20.92 -23.21 5.55
C LYS A 55 20.76 -24.57 6.24
N GLU A 56 20.24 -24.58 7.47
CA GLU A 56 19.99 -25.79 8.26
C GLU A 56 18.87 -26.63 7.64
N ALA A 57 17.79 -25.98 7.21
CA ALA A 57 16.68 -26.60 6.49
C ALA A 57 17.15 -27.34 5.23
N ALA A 58 18.00 -26.69 4.42
CA ALA A 58 18.57 -27.31 3.23
C ALA A 58 19.49 -28.49 3.55
N GLN A 59 20.26 -28.41 4.65
CA GLN A 59 21.16 -29.49 5.08
C GLN A 59 20.36 -30.70 5.60
N CYS A 60 19.42 -30.52 6.54
CA CYS A 60 18.58 -31.60 7.03
C CYS A 60 17.74 -32.26 5.93
N PHE A 61 17.26 -31.49 4.95
CA PHE A 61 16.56 -32.04 3.78
C PHE A 61 17.49 -32.91 2.90
N GLN A 62 18.75 -32.51 2.70
CA GLN A 62 19.73 -33.34 1.98
C GLN A 62 20.09 -34.61 2.75
N ASP A 63 20.30 -34.52 4.07
CA ASP A 63 20.62 -35.67 4.91
C ASP A 63 19.47 -36.70 4.92
N MET A 64 18.22 -36.25 5.05
CA MET A 64 17.03 -37.11 4.95
C MET A 64 16.89 -37.76 3.57
N ARG A 65 17.15 -37.01 2.48
CA ARG A 65 17.10 -37.58 1.13
C ARG A 65 18.22 -38.60 0.88
N ARG A 66 19.37 -38.45 1.54
CA ARG A 66 20.52 -39.37 1.45
C ARG A 66 20.28 -40.72 2.12
N ILE A 67 19.42 -40.79 3.15
CA ILE A 67 19.00 -42.07 3.77
C ILE A 67 17.84 -42.75 3.04
N GLY A 68 17.29 -42.13 1.98
CA GLY A 68 16.26 -42.73 1.12
C GLY A 68 14.81 -42.37 1.48
N VAL A 69 14.56 -41.36 2.31
CA VAL A 69 13.19 -40.88 2.61
C VAL A 69 12.82 -39.62 1.82
N VAL A 70 11.53 -39.48 1.52
CA VAL A 70 10.96 -38.27 0.90
C VAL A 70 10.46 -37.35 2.01
N THR A 71 11.09 -36.18 2.15
CA THR A 71 10.68 -35.12 3.09
C THR A 71 10.28 -33.86 2.33
N GLN A 72 9.59 -32.94 2.99
CA GLN A 72 9.21 -31.64 2.43
C GLN A 72 9.64 -30.50 3.36
N LEU A 73 9.95 -29.34 2.77
CA LEU A 73 10.26 -28.11 3.52
C LEU A 73 9.09 -27.13 3.40
N VAL A 74 8.26 -27.07 4.44
CA VAL A 74 7.13 -26.15 4.55
C VAL A 74 7.64 -24.82 5.09
N LYS A 75 7.36 -23.70 4.40
CA LYS A 75 7.74 -22.37 4.88
C LYS A 75 6.76 -21.92 5.97
N VAL A 76 7.28 -21.61 7.15
CA VAL A 76 6.49 -21.06 8.27
C VAL A 76 5.92 -19.70 7.84
N THR A 77 4.60 -19.56 7.92
CA THR A 77 3.92 -18.29 7.65
C THR A 77 3.85 -17.43 8.91
N ALA A 78 3.52 -16.14 8.78
CA ALA A 78 3.57 -15.21 9.91
C ALA A 78 2.57 -15.53 11.04
N SER A 79 1.57 -16.39 10.80
CA SER A 79 0.59 -16.83 11.80
C SER A 79 1.13 -17.90 12.75
N GLU A 80 1.93 -18.85 12.25
CA GLU A 80 2.42 -20.00 13.02
C GLU A 80 3.63 -19.68 13.92
N ALA A 81 4.17 -18.45 13.81
CA ALA A 81 5.32 -18.02 14.60
C ALA A 81 4.94 -17.49 16.00
N ALA A 82 3.64 -17.32 16.29
CA ALA A 82 3.15 -16.75 17.55
C ALA A 82 3.06 -17.79 18.69
N ASP A 83 2.69 -19.04 18.39
CA ASP A 83 2.32 -20.06 19.40
C ASP A 83 3.50 -20.81 20.05
N ALA A 84 4.71 -20.25 19.98
CA ALA A 84 5.94 -20.93 20.41
C ALA A 84 6.55 -20.41 21.73
N VAL A 85 5.85 -19.54 22.48
CA VAL A 85 6.37 -18.90 23.70
C VAL A 85 5.37 -18.88 24.87
N VAL A 86 4.85 -20.06 25.25
CA VAL A 86 4.49 -20.48 26.63
C VAL A 86 4.60 -22.03 26.70
N GLY A 87 5.08 -22.71 27.75
CA GLY A 87 5.86 -22.27 28.91
C GLY A 87 5.42 -22.88 30.25
N HIS A 88 6.06 -23.98 30.72
CA HIS A 88 6.00 -24.43 32.13
C HIS A 88 7.24 -25.24 32.56
N ALA A 89 7.57 -25.14 33.86
CA ALA A 89 8.65 -25.84 34.54
C ALA A 89 8.22 -26.20 35.98
N ALA A 90 8.83 -27.26 36.57
CA ALA A 90 8.57 -27.83 37.92
C ALA A 90 7.13 -28.38 38.09
N ASP A 91 6.86 -29.53 38.70
CA ASP A 91 7.44 -30.20 39.89
C ASP A 91 7.69 -31.70 39.56
N GLY A 92 8.27 -32.61 40.36
CA GLY A 92 8.03 -32.93 41.76
C GLY A 92 7.93 -34.46 41.84
N GLY A 93 8.88 -35.14 42.49
CA GLY A 93 9.10 -36.58 42.25
C GLY A 93 8.23 -37.53 43.09
N GLN A 94 8.20 -38.82 42.70
CA GLN A 94 8.02 -39.92 43.64
C GLN A 94 8.67 -41.23 43.16
N THR A 95 9.43 -41.83 44.08
CA THR A 95 10.06 -43.15 43.99
C THR A 95 9.04 -44.27 44.15
N TRP A 96 9.25 -45.45 43.53
CA TRP A 96 9.14 -46.76 44.19
C TRP A 96 10.07 -47.77 43.49
N ALA A 97 10.59 -48.74 44.25
CA ALA A 97 11.70 -49.58 43.84
C ALA A 97 11.29 -50.97 43.31
N ALA A 98 12.09 -51.45 42.34
CA ALA A 98 12.76 -52.77 42.27
C ALA A 98 12.00 -54.08 42.59
N GLY A 99 12.09 -55.04 41.65
CA GLY A 99 11.74 -56.46 41.84
C GLY A 99 11.80 -57.27 40.52
N PRO A 100 12.81 -58.13 40.27
CA PRO A 100 13.09 -58.68 38.93
C PRO A 100 12.80 -60.18 38.73
N GLY A 101 12.69 -60.61 37.46
CA GLY A 101 12.70 -62.01 37.02
C GLY A 101 11.30 -62.67 36.96
N THR A 102 11.02 -63.67 36.12
CA THR A 102 11.86 -64.44 35.17
C THR A 102 11.02 -65.02 34.01
N ARG A 103 11.67 -65.31 32.88
CA ARG A 103 11.24 -66.20 31.78
C ARG A 103 12.37 -67.25 31.58
N PRO A 104 12.24 -68.36 30.80
CA PRO A 104 11.08 -68.83 30.02
C PRO A 104 10.88 -70.38 29.96
N LYS A 105 9.96 -70.82 29.07
CA LYS A 105 9.92 -72.10 28.31
C LYS A 105 9.68 -73.43 29.06
N SER A 106 8.55 -74.06 28.71
CA SER A 106 8.28 -75.49 28.91
C SER A 106 8.34 -76.25 27.57
N GLY A 107 8.84 -77.48 27.60
CA GLY A 107 8.88 -78.39 26.45
C GLY A 107 8.64 -79.84 26.87
N THR A 108 7.76 -80.51 26.11
CA THR A 108 7.61 -81.97 25.92
C THR A 108 7.74 -82.95 27.10
N ARG A 109 6.66 -83.74 27.30
CA ARG A 109 6.61 -84.98 28.08
C ARG A 109 6.75 -86.20 27.17
N LYS A 110 7.38 -87.28 27.66
CA LYS A 110 7.21 -88.66 27.18
C LYS A 110 7.03 -89.58 28.39
N SER A 111 6.25 -90.67 28.24
CA SER A 111 5.77 -91.50 29.35
C SER A 111 6.13 -92.98 29.19
N GLY A 112 6.03 -93.73 30.29
CA GLY A 112 6.13 -95.20 30.35
C GLY A 112 7.22 -95.69 31.32
N THR A 113 7.05 -96.78 32.09
CA THR A 113 5.86 -97.64 32.26
C THR A 113 6.05 -98.61 33.45
N ARG A 114 4.95 -99.17 34.00
CA ARG A 114 4.83 -100.53 34.63
C ARG A 114 5.51 -100.78 36.01
N ARG A 115 5.14 -101.77 36.86
CA ARG A 115 3.95 -102.68 37.03
C ARG A 115 4.19 -103.63 38.24
N ARG A 116 3.11 -104.30 38.71
CA ARG A 116 3.00 -105.53 39.56
C ARG A 116 2.81 -105.21 41.06
N GLU A 117 2.02 -105.97 41.83
CA GLU A 117 1.77 -107.44 41.94
C GLU A 117 0.26 -107.82 41.89
N ASN A 118 -0.27 -109.07 41.97
CA ASN A 118 0.16 -110.48 41.73
C ASN A 118 -1.13 -111.30 41.42
N ALA A 119 -1.21 -112.13 40.37
CA ALA A 119 -0.87 -113.57 40.30
C ALA A 119 -1.91 -114.56 40.91
N ALA A 120 -2.72 -115.22 40.06
CA ALA A 120 -3.21 -116.61 40.25
C ALA A 120 -3.93 -117.20 39.01
N ARG A 121 -3.40 -118.31 38.46
CA ARG A 121 -4.12 -119.43 37.77
C ARG A 121 -4.99 -119.05 36.55
N GLU A 122 -4.52 -119.10 35.30
CA GLU A 122 -3.63 -120.06 34.61
C GLU A 122 -4.20 -121.49 34.39
N LYS A 123 -5.51 -121.66 34.16
CA LYS A 123 -6.00 -122.86 33.43
C LYS A 123 -7.28 -122.71 32.58
N ALA A 124 -8.00 -121.59 32.70
CA ALA A 124 -9.16 -121.30 31.86
C ALA A 124 -8.84 -120.53 30.54
N GLU A 125 -7.61 -120.04 30.37
CA GLU A 125 -7.29 -119.10 29.29
C GLU A 125 -7.04 -119.73 27.92
N ARG A 126 -6.67 -121.03 27.84
CA ARG A 126 -6.24 -121.62 26.56
C ARG A 126 -7.38 -121.91 25.56
N GLU A 127 -8.63 -122.06 26.02
CA GLU A 127 -9.79 -122.21 25.11
C GLU A 127 -10.42 -120.87 24.70
N LYS A 128 -10.46 -119.87 25.61
CA LYS A 128 -10.91 -118.52 25.26
C LYS A 128 -9.94 -117.84 24.28
N ALA A 129 -8.63 -117.99 24.48
CA ALA A 129 -7.62 -117.39 23.61
C ALA A 129 -7.70 -117.88 22.14
N ALA A 130 -8.19 -119.10 21.88
CA ALA A 130 -8.32 -119.62 20.52
C ALA A 130 -9.48 -118.95 19.74
N ARG A 131 -10.64 -118.77 20.37
CA ARG A 131 -11.80 -118.10 19.75
C ARG A 131 -11.60 -116.59 19.67
N GLU A 132 -11.04 -115.98 20.71
CA GLU A 132 -10.75 -114.55 20.74
C GLU A 132 -9.68 -114.15 19.70
N LYS A 133 -8.70 -115.02 19.41
CA LYS A 133 -7.73 -114.76 18.33
C LYS A 133 -8.39 -114.76 16.94
N ALA A 134 -9.36 -115.63 16.69
CA ALA A 134 -10.07 -115.69 15.40
C ALA A 134 -11.00 -114.48 15.18
N GLU A 135 -11.68 -114.00 16.23
CA GLU A 135 -12.48 -112.76 16.13
C GLU A 135 -11.61 -111.51 16.04
N ARG A 136 -10.50 -111.43 16.79
CA ARG A 136 -9.53 -110.34 16.67
C ARG A 136 -8.87 -110.28 15.28
N GLU A 137 -8.63 -111.41 14.61
CA GLU A 137 -8.09 -111.39 13.24
C GLU A 137 -9.12 -110.90 12.20
N LYS A 138 -10.41 -111.20 12.38
CA LYS A 138 -11.48 -110.62 11.55
C LYS A 138 -11.63 -109.12 11.80
N ALA A 139 -11.71 -108.71 13.06
CA ALA A 139 -11.82 -107.31 13.45
C ALA A 139 -10.62 -106.49 12.95
N ALA A 140 -9.38 -107.00 13.09
CA ALA A 140 -8.18 -106.32 12.61
C ALA A 140 -8.11 -106.22 11.08
N ARG A 141 -8.67 -107.18 10.32
CA ARG A 141 -8.78 -107.06 8.86
C ARG A 141 -9.82 -106.02 8.46
N GLU A 142 -10.97 -106.00 9.13
CA GLU A 142 -12.02 -105.01 8.85
C GLU A 142 -11.59 -103.58 9.24
N GLU A 143 -10.88 -103.42 10.37
CA GLU A 143 -10.27 -102.16 10.80
C GLU A 143 -9.17 -101.69 9.83
N ALA A 144 -8.31 -102.60 9.35
CA ALA A 144 -7.29 -102.28 8.36
C ALA A 144 -7.87 -101.91 6.98
N GLU A 145 -8.97 -102.54 6.54
CA GLU A 145 -9.67 -102.14 5.31
C GLU A 145 -10.40 -100.80 5.46
N ARG A 146 -10.99 -100.52 6.62
CA ARG A 146 -11.58 -99.20 6.94
C ARG A 146 -10.51 -98.11 6.99
N GLU A 147 -9.39 -98.33 7.69
CA GLU A 147 -8.27 -97.37 7.76
C GLU A 147 -7.67 -97.11 6.36
N LYS A 148 -7.57 -98.15 5.52
CA LYS A 148 -7.09 -98.00 4.14
C LYS A 148 -8.10 -97.22 3.27
N ALA A 149 -9.40 -97.48 3.41
CA ALA A 149 -10.45 -96.74 2.70
C ALA A 149 -10.56 -95.28 3.16
N GLU A 150 -10.38 -94.99 4.45
CA GLU A 150 -10.35 -93.62 4.99
C GLU A 150 -9.09 -92.87 4.55
N ARG A 151 -7.91 -93.52 4.54
CA ARG A 151 -6.69 -92.93 3.97
C ARG A 151 -6.82 -92.66 2.47
N GLU A 152 -7.46 -93.54 1.71
CA GLU A 152 -7.68 -93.31 0.28
C GLU A 152 -8.68 -92.16 0.03
N LYS A 153 -9.73 -92.04 0.84
CA LYS A 153 -10.64 -90.88 0.80
C LYS A 153 -9.94 -89.58 1.19
N ALA A 154 -9.17 -89.57 2.28
CA ALA A 154 -8.42 -88.40 2.71
C ALA A 154 -7.39 -87.95 1.66
N ALA A 155 -6.65 -88.89 1.05
CA ALA A 155 -5.71 -88.58 -0.02
C ALA A 155 -6.40 -88.05 -1.30
N ARG A 156 -7.61 -88.55 -1.62
CA ARG A 156 -8.43 -88.01 -2.72
C ARG A 156 -8.96 -86.61 -2.42
N GLU A 157 -9.46 -86.36 -1.21
CA GLU A 157 -9.89 -85.02 -0.78
C GLU A 157 -8.73 -84.02 -0.75
N GLU A 158 -7.55 -84.42 -0.27
CA GLU A 158 -6.36 -83.56 -0.25
C GLU A 158 -5.89 -83.24 -1.68
N ALA A 159 -5.88 -84.22 -2.58
CA ALA A 159 -5.55 -84.01 -3.99
C ALA A 159 -6.58 -83.14 -4.73
N GLU A 160 -7.88 -83.26 -4.43
CA GLU A 160 -8.92 -82.41 -5.01
C GLU A 160 -8.86 -80.98 -4.44
N ARG A 161 -8.59 -80.80 -3.14
CA ARG A 161 -8.36 -79.48 -2.52
C ARG A 161 -7.13 -78.80 -3.12
N GLU A 162 -5.99 -79.50 -3.22
CA GLU A 162 -4.78 -78.93 -3.81
C GLU A 162 -5.00 -78.54 -5.28
N LYS A 163 -5.74 -79.35 -6.04
CA LYS A 163 -6.11 -79.03 -7.43
C LYS A 163 -7.02 -77.80 -7.51
N ALA A 164 -8.02 -77.70 -6.63
CA ALA A 164 -8.92 -76.55 -6.55
C ALA A 164 -8.20 -75.26 -6.13
N GLU A 165 -7.31 -75.32 -5.15
CA GLU A 165 -6.49 -74.19 -4.70
C GLU A 165 -5.52 -73.72 -5.80
N ARG A 166 -4.85 -74.66 -6.50
CA ARG A 166 -4.01 -74.34 -7.66
C ARG A 166 -4.80 -73.69 -8.80
N GLU A 167 -6.03 -74.17 -9.06
CA GLU A 167 -6.89 -73.57 -10.08
C GLU A 167 -7.41 -72.18 -9.66
N GLN A 168 -7.78 -72.00 -8.39
CA GLN A 168 -8.19 -70.70 -7.86
C GLN A 168 -7.04 -69.69 -7.88
N ALA A 169 -5.83 -70.08 -7.45
CA ALA A 169 -4.63 -69.25 -7.52
C ALA A 169 -4.25 -68.89 -8.98
N ALA A 170 -4.41 -69.81 -9.93
CA ALA A 170 -4.18 -69.54 -11.34
C ALA A 170 -5.21 -68.55 -11.92
N ARG A 171 -6.50 -68.74 -11.60
CA ARG A 171 -7.60 -67.83 -11.98
C ARG A 171 -7.41 -66.44 -11.37
N GLU A 172 -7.03 -66.35 -10.10
CA GLU A 172 -6.79 -65.07 -9.42
C GLU A 172 -5.56 -64.34 -10.00
N LYS A 173 -4.46 -65.06 -10.27
CA LYS A 173 -3.29 -64.46 -10.92
C LYS A 173 -3.63 -63.92 -12.31
N ALA A 174 -4.39 -64.67 -13.12
CA ALA A 174 -4.85 -64.23 -14.43
C ALA A 174 -5.81 -63.03 -14.34
N ALA A 175 -6.70 -62.99 -13.34
CA ALA A 175 -7.60 -61.86 -13.10
C ALA A 175 -6.84 -60.59 -12.68
N ARG A 176 -5.87 -60.72 -11.76
CA ARG A 176 -4.99 -59.62 -11.33
C ARG A 176 -4.15 -59.08 -12.50
N GLU A 177 -3.54 -59.96 -13.30
CA GLU A 177 -2.74 -59.53 -14.45
C GLU A 177 -3.58 -58.84 -15.54
N LYS A 178 -4.83 -59.29 -15.76
CA LYS A 178 -5.76 -58.59 -16.65
C LYS A 178 -6.18 -57.22 -16.08
N ALA A 179 -6.47 -57.13 -14.79
CA ALA A 179 -6.84 -55.88 -14.14
C ALA A 179 -5.71 -54.84 -14.18
N GLU A 180 -4.46 -55.23 -13.95
CA GLU A 180 -3.29 -54.36 -14.08
C GLU A 180 -3.08 -53.89 -15.53
N ARG A 181 -3.24 -54.77 -16.52
CA ARG A 181 -3.18 -54.38 -17.94
C ARG A 181 -4.30 -53.42 -18.34
N ASP A 182 -5.54 -53.67 -17.89
CA ASP A 182 -6.68 -52.78 -18.16
C ASP A 182 -6.50 -51.42 -17.45
N LYS A 183 -5.91 -51.39 -16.25
CA LYS A 183 -5.58 -50.15 -15.52
C LYS A 183 -4.48 -49.36 -16.23
N ALA A 184 -3.37 -49.98 -16.61
CA ALA A 184 -2.30 -49.34 -17.37
C ALA A 184 -2.77 -48.82 -18.75
N ALA A 185 -3.67 -49.54 -19.42
CA ALA A 185 -4.30 -49.10 -20.67
C ALA A 185 -5.21 -47.86 -20.46
N ARG A 186 -5.94 -47.80 -19.35
CA ARG A 186 -6.77 -46.63 -18.99
C ARG A 186 -5.92 -45.42 -18.62
N GLU A 187 -4.89 -45.58 -17.79
CA GLU A 187 -3.99 -44.50 -17.39
C GLU A 187 -3.22 -43.90 -18.57
N THR A 188 -2.78 -44.74 -19.52
CA THR A 188 -2.11 -44.27 -20.75
C THR A 188 -3.09 -43.56 -21.70
N ALA A 189 -4.32 -44.08 -21.88
CA ALA A 189 -5.35 -43.41 -22.67
C ALA A 189 -5.81 -42.07 -22.06
N GLU A 190 -5.96 -42.01 -20.74
CA GLU A 190 -6.31 -40.78 -20.02
C GLU A 190 -5.19 -39.75 -20.11
N ARG A 191 -3.92 -40.18 -19.96
CA ARG A 191 -2.76 -39.31 -20.16
C ARG A 191 -2.71 -38.74 -21.58
N GLN A 192 -2.95 -39.55 -22.60
CA GLN A 192 -3.02 -39.08 -23.99
C GLN A 192 -4.16 -38.07 -24.22
N ARG A 193 -5.34 -38.29 -23.61
CA ARG A 193 -6.44 -37.30 -23.65
C ARG A 193 -6.05 -35.99 -22.98
N ARG A 194 -5.50 -36.03 -21.76
CA ARG A 194 -5.01 -34.83 -21.06
C ARG A 194 -3.91 -34.12 -21.84
N GLU A 195 -2.99 -34.84 -22.49
CA GLU A 195 -1.95 -34.23 -23.33
C GLU A 195 -2.54 -33.59 -24.60
N ALA A 196 -3.56 -34.19 -25.21
CA ALA A 196 -4.29 -33.61 -26.35
C ALA A 196 -5.13 -32.38 -25.97
N GLU A 197 -5.85 -32.41 -24.86
CA GLU A 197 -6.62 -31.28 -24.31
C GLU A 197 -5.69 -30.12 -23.96
N ASN A 198 -4.56 -30.39 -23.29
CA ASN A 198 -3.55 -29.37 -23.01
C ASN A 198 -2.92 -28.80 -24.30
N ALA A 199 -2.76 -29.60 -25.35
CA ALA A 199 -2.28 -29.14 -26.65
C ALA A 199 -3.32 -28.27 -27.39
N ALA A 200 -4.61 -28.58 -27.28
CA ALA A 200 -5.70 -27.76 -27.81
C ALA A 200 -5.81 -26.42 -27.05
N ALA A 201 -5.88 -26.46 -25.72
CA ALA A 201 -5.94 -25.27 -24.87
C ALA A 201 -4.74 -24.33 -25.10
N ARG A 202 -3.53 -24.87 -25.35
CA ARG A 202 -2.35 -24.06 -25.72
C ARG A 202 -2.51 -23.34 -27.06
N LYS A 203 -3.16 -23.95 -28.06
CA LYS A 203 -3.41 -23.32 -29.36
C LYS A 203 -4.46 -22.22 -29.25
N ASP A 204 -5.54 -22.45 -28.51
CA ASP A 204 -6.58 -21.44 -28.28
C ASP A 204 -6.05 -20.26 -27.43
N TRP A 205 -5.19 -20.54 -26.45
CA TRP A 205 -4.50 -19.52 -25.67
C TRP A 205 -3.49 -18.72 -26.52
N GLN A 206 -2.79 -19.35 -27.46
CA GLN A 206 -1.94 -18.65 -28.43
C GLN A 206 -2.77 -17.74 -29.35
N ARG A 207 -3.86 -18.27 -29.92
CA ARG A 207 -4.77 -17.53 -30.79
C ARG A 207 -5.38 -16.30 -30.10
N THR A 208 -5.88 -16.46 -28.88
CA THR A 208 -6.46 -15.35 -28.10
C THR A 208 -5.43 -14.27 -27.77
N ILE A 209 -4.15 -14.64 -27.56
CA ILE A 209 -3.05 -13.66 -27.41
C ILE A 209 -2.73 -12.93 -28.71
N GLU A 210 -2.74 -13.61 -29.86
CA GLU A 210 -2.52 -12.97 -31.16
C GLU A 210 -3.67 -12.02 -31.52
N GLU A 211 -4.92 -12.43 -31.30
CA GLU A 211 -6.10 -11.58 -31.47
C GLU A 211 -6.07 -10.37 -30.50
N ALA A 212 -5.66 -10.55 -29.25
CA ALA A 212 -5.49 -9.46 -28.29
C ALA A 212 -4.37 -8.49 -28.69
N ARG A 213 -3.22 -9.00 -29.17
CA ARG A 213 -2.11 -8.18 -29.69
C ARG A 213 -2.53 -7.38 -30.94
N ALA A 214 -3.27 -7.99 -31.85
CA ALA A 214 -3.81 -7.31 -33.03
C ALA A 214 -4.79 -6.18 -32.65
N ARG A 215 -5.66 -6.42 -31.66
CA ARG A 215 -6.56 -5.37 -31.12
C ARG A 215 -5.79 -4.21 -30.47
N ILE A 216 -4.73 -4.50 -29.71
CA ILE A 216 -3.87 -3.46 -29.11
C ILE A 216 -3.17 -2.64 -30.20
N ALA A 217 -2.55 -3.30 -31.20
CA ALA A 217 -1.88 -2.61 -32.30
C ALA A 217 -2.86 -1.72 -33.10
N ALA A 218 -4.05 -2.21 -33.42
CA ALA A 218 -5.09 -1.42 -34.10
C ALA A 218 -5.56 -0.22 -33.24
N ALA A 219 -5.69 -0.39 -31.92
CA ALA A 219 -6.03 0.71 -31.01
C ALA A 219 -4.90 1.76 -30.92
N GLU A 220 -3.63 1.34 -30.96
CA GLU A 220 -2.47 2.24 -31.01
C GLU A 220 -2.41 3.04 -32.32
N GLU A 221 -2.72 2.42 -33.47
CA GLU A 221 -2.83 3.13 -34.75
C GLU A 221 -3.95 4.17 -34.75
N VAL A 222 -5.15 3.81 -34.26
CA VAL A 222 -6.28 4.76 -34.12
C VAL A 222 -5.91 5.90 -33.16
N ALA A 223 -5.23 5.61 -32.05
CA ALA A 223 -4.73 6.63 -31.13
C ALA A 223 -3.65 7.53 -31.75
N ALA A 224 -2.77 6.99 -32.60
CA ALA A 224 -1.77 7.76 -33.34
C ALA A 224 -2.42 8.68 -34.38
N GLN A 225 -3.45 8.21 -35.10
CA GLN A 225 -4.24 9.01 -36.02
C GLN A 225 -5.05 10.11 -35.30
N ALA A 226 -5.60 9.83 -34.11
CA ALA A 226 -6.26 10.84 -33.29
C ALA A 226 -5.27 11.92 -32.82
N ARG A 227 -4.06 11.54 -32.39
CA ARG A 227 -3.00 12.47 -31.98
C ARG A 227 -2.53 13.35 -33.14
N SER A 228 -2.36 12.81 -34.36
CA SER A 228 -1.95 13.61 -35.52
C SER A 228 -3.03 14.60 -35.95
N ARG A 229 -4.30 14.19 -35.96
CA ARG A 229 -5.45 15.09 -36.19
C ARG A 229 -5.52 16.22 -35.15
N ALA A 230 -5.36 15.89 -33.86
CA ALA A 230 -5.33 16.90 -32.79
C ALA A 230 -4.14 17.87 -32.91
N GLN A 231 -2.96 17.40 -33.33
CA GLN A 231 -1.81 18.26 -33.60
C GLN A 231 -2.04 19.20 -34.79
N GLN A 232 -2.62 18.69 -35.89
CA GLN A 232 -3.01 19.51 -37.04
C GLN A 232 -4.05 20.56 -36.65
N GLU A 233 -5.05 20.20 -35.84
CA GLU A 233 -6.04 21.16 -35.37
C GLU A 233 -5.43 22.24 -34.45
N GLN A 234 -4.54 21.86 -33.53
CA GLN A 234 -3.79 22.83 -32.71
C GLN A 234 -2.92 23.76 -33.56
N GLN A 235 -2.27 23.26 -34.62
CA GLN A 235 -1.52 24.10 -35.56
C GLN A 235 -2.45 25.07 -36.29
N ARG A 236 -3.60 24.61 -36.81
CA ARG A 236 -4.61 25.48 -37.44
C ARG A 236 -5.15 26.54 -36.49
N ARG A 237 -5.42 26.20 -35.23
CA ARG A 237 -5.85 27.15 -34.18
C ARG A 237 -4.77 28.20 -33.89
N ARG A 238 -3.49 27.82 -33.77
CA ARG A 238 -2.37 28.77 -33.59
C ARG A 238 -2.22 29.72 -34.77
N LEU A 239 -2.24 29.20 -36.00
CA LEU A 239 -2.15 30.03 -37.21
C LEU A 239 -3.36 30.99 -37.33
N ALA A 240 -4.56 30.54 -36.93
CA ALA A 240 -5.74 31.39 -36.87
C ALA A 240 -5.64 32.49 -35.78
N GLU A 241 -5.12 32.17 -34.60
CA GLU A 241 -4.83 33.16 -33.55
C GLU A 241 -3.77 34.17 -33.98
N GLU A 242 -2.69 33.74 -34.63
CA GLU A 242 -1.63 34.61 -35.15
C GLU A 242 -2.18 35.55 -36.24
N ALA A 243 -2.99 35.03 -37.17
CA ALA A 243 -3.68 35.84 -38.18
C ALA A 243 -4.69 36.82 -37.55
N ALA A 244 -5.43 36.42 -36.51
CA ALA A 244 -6.35 37.30 -35.79
C ALA A 244 -5.59 38.43 -35.06
N ARG A 245 -4.46 38.13 -34.42
CA ARG A 245 -3.58 39.13 -33.79
C ARG A 245 -3.02 40.12 -34.81
N GLN A 246 -2.62 39.64 -35.99
CA GLN A 246 -2.18 40.53 -37.08
C GLN A 246 -3.29 41.48 -37.53
N ARG A 247 -4.52 40.97 -37.72
CA ARG A 247 -5.68 41.82 -38.08
C ARG A 247 -5.96 42.92 -37.05
N ILE A 248 -5.90 42.60 -35.75
CA ILE A 248 -6.07 43.58 -34.67
C ILE A 248 -4.97 44.66 -34.73
N LEU A 249 -3.71 44.26 -34.93
CA LEU A 249 -2.58 45.19 -35.06
C LEU A 249 -2.68 46.07 -36.32
N ASP A 250 -3.25 45.54 -37.41
CA ASP A 250 -3.50 46.31 -38.64
C ASP A 250 -4.65 47.30 -38.48
N GLU A 251 -5.71 46.90 -37.77
CA GLU A 251 -6.82 47.79 -37.45
C GLU A 251 -6.40 48.92 -36.48
N GLU A 252 -5.59 48.61 -35.46
CA GLU A 252 -4.97 49.64 -34.61
C GLU A 252 -4.09 50.60 -35.42
N ARG A 253 -3.33 50.10 -36.40
CA ARG A 253 -2.52 50.96 -37.29
C ARG A 253 -3.38 51.90 -38.12
N ARG A 254 -4.50 51.41 -38.68
CA ARG A 254 -5.48 52.25 -39.42
C ARG A 254 -6.10 53.32 -38.53
N ARG A 255 -6.63 52.95 -37.37
CA ARG A 255 -7.22 53.90 -36.40
C ARG A 255 -6.22 54.97 -35.95
N ARG A 256 -4.94 54.63 -35.81
CA ARG A 256 -3.87 55.61 -35.48
C ARG A 256 -3.54 56.54 -36.66
N ALA A 257 -3.61 56.07 -37.90
CA ALA A 257 -3.45 56.91 -39.09
C ALA A 257 -4.62 57.90 -39.22
N GLU A 258 -5.86 57.41 -39.14
CA GLU A 258 -7.08 58.23 -39.14
C GLU A 258 -7.06 59.30 -38.02
N GLN A 259 -6.62 58.94 -36.81
CA GLN A 259 -6.44 59.90 -35.72
C GLN A 259 -5.33 60.92 -35.97
N ALA A 260 -4.28 60.57 -36.71
CA ALA A 260 -3.23 61.51 -37.09
C ALA A 260 -3.73 62.51 -38.15
N GLU A 261 -4.43 62.02 -39.17
CA GLU A 261 -5.06 62.85 -40.21
C GLU A 261 -6.12 63.79 -39.61
N ALA A 262 -7.00 63.30 -38.73
CA ALA A 262 -7.99 64.12 -38.03
C ALA A 262 -7.33 65.21 -37.16
N ARG A 263 -6.21 64.91 -36.48
CA ARG A 263 -5.43 65.91 -35.73
C ARG A 263 -4.78 66.94 -36.65
N GLU A 264 -4.37 66.56 -37.84
CA GLU A 264 -3.83 67.49 -38.83
C GLU A 264 -4.94 68.40 -39.40
N GLN A 265 -6.10 67.86 -39.72
CA GLN A 265 -7.28 68.63 -40.13
C GLN A 265 -7.70 69.63 -39.04
N GLN A 266 -7.76 69.20 -37.77
CA GLN A 266 -8.02 70.09 -36.62
C GLN A 266 -6.98 71.20 -36.50
N ARG A 267 -5.68 70.90 -36.71
CA ARG A 267 -4.61 71.92 -36.72
C ARG A 267 -4.80 72.92 -37.86
N ARG A 268 -5.10 72.47 -39.07
CA ARG A 268 -5.37 73.34 -40.23
C ARG A 268 -6.60 74.23 -40.00
N ALA A 269 -7.69 73.68 -39.46
CA ALA A 269 -8.88 74.44 -39.10
C ALA A 269 -8.61 75.47 -37.98
N ALA A 270 -7.84 75.11 -36.95
CA ALA A 270 -7.43 76.03 -35.90
C ALA A 270 -6.55 77.17 -36.42
N GLN A 271 -5.65 76.90 -37.38
CA GLN A 271 -4.85 77.92 -38.06
C GLN A 271 -5.73 78.87 -38.90
N GLN A 272 -6.71 78.35 -39.63
CA GLN A 272 -7.68 79.17 -40.38
C GLN A 272 -8.52 80.06 -39.44
N ALA A 273 -9.06 79.50 -38.36
CA ALA A 273 -9.81 80.27 -37.37
C ALA A 273 -8.95 81.32 -36.63
N ALA A 274 -7.66 81.05 -36.41
CA ALA A 274 -6.72 82.01 -35.86
C ALA A 274 -6.42 83.16 -36.86
N ALA A 275 -6.25 82.84 -38.15
CA ALA A 275 -6.09 83.86 -39.19
C ALA A 275 -7.34 84.73 -39.33
N GLU A 276 -8.54 84.14 -39.25
CA GLU A 276 -9.81 84.87 -39.29
C GLU A 276 -10.00 85.77 -38.06
N LYS A 277 -9.75 85.26 -36.84
CA LYS A 277 -9.76 86.10 -35.62
C LYS A 277 -8.72 87.22 -35.67
N THR A 278 -7.59 87.02 -36.36
CA THR A 278 -6.59 88.08 -36.55
C THR A 278 -7.09 89.15 -37.51
N ARG A 279 -7.75 88.77 -38.62
CA ARG A 279 -8.44 89.73 -39.52
C ARG A 279 -9.55 90.49 -38.80
N GLN A 280 -10.37 89.81 -37.99
CA GLN A 280 -11.43 90.46 -37.20
C GLN A 280 -10.86 91.44 -36.15
N ARG A 281 -9.74 91.11 -35.49
CA ARG A 281 -9.03 92.03 -34.58
C ARG A 281 -8.46 93.25 -35.30
N GLN A 282 -7.95 93.08 -36.52
CA GLN A 282 -7.48 94.21 -37.35
C GLN A 282 -8.65 95.10 -37.83
N ALA A 283 -9.83 94.53 -38.11
CA ALA A 283 -11.03 95.30 -38.43
C ALA A 283 -11.65 96.02 -37.22
N GLY A 284 -11.57 95.42 -36.02
CA GLY A 284 -12.13 96.00 -34.78
C GLY A 284 -11.29 97.10 -34.13
N ALA A 285 -10.03 97.27 -34.53
CA ALA A 285 -9.11 98.26 -33.93
C ALA A 285 -9.35 99.72 -34.35
N ALA A 286 -10.38 99.99 -35.18
CA ALA A 286 -10.68 101.31 -35.71
C ALA A 286 -11.54 102.21 -34.80
N THR A 287 -11.98 101.74 -33.63
CA THR A 287 -12.91 102.53 -32.78
C THR A 287 -12.66 102.41 -31.27
N ARG A 288 -12.40 103.59 -30.67
CA ARG A 288 -12.43 103.97 -29.23
C ARG A 288 -11.14 103.82 -28.38
N PRO A 289 -10.97 104.68 -27.34
CA PRO A 289 -9.65 105.17 -26.95
C PRO A 289 -9.17 104.72 -25.55
N SER A 290 -8.01 105.24 -25.15
CA SER A 290 -7.16 104.78 -24.05
C SER A 290 -7.64 105.05 -22.62
N SER A 291 -7.26 104.15 -21.71
CA SER A 291 -6.73 104.52 -20.38
C SER A 291 -5.90 103.37 -19.76
N SER A 292 -5.02 103.73 -18.83
CA SER A 292 -4.02 102.94 -18.06
C SER A 292 -4.43 101.51 -17.66
N ALA A 293 -3.63 100.45 -17.81
CA ALA A 293 -2.23 100.17 -17.40
C ALA A 293 -2.07 99.60 -15.97
N ALA A 294 -1.96 98.26 -15.86
CA ALA A 294 -1.28 97.50 -14.80
C ALA A 294 -1.10 96.04 -15.24
N GLY A 295 0.03 95.39 -14.92
CA GLY A 295 0.20 93.92 -15.09
C GLY A 295 1.17 93.43 -16.18
N ALA A 296 2.37 93.98 -16.29
CA ALA A 296 3.43 93.44 -17.13
C ALA A 296 4.35 92.50 -16.32
N GLY A 297 4.37 91.20 -16.64
CA GLY A 297 5.08 90.22 -15.81
C GLY A 297 5.26 88.81 -16.38
N ASP A 298 5.33 88.63 -17.72
CA ASP A 298 5.75 87.32 -18.30
C ASP A 298 6.35 87.41 -19.73
N ALA A 299 6.64 88.61 -20.23
CA ALA A 299 7.14 88.81 -21.61
C ALA A 299 8.68 88.78 -21.76
N GLY A 300 9.42 88.62 -20.65
CA GLY A 300 10.89 88.69 -20.65
C GLY A 300 11.62 87.36 -20.86
N ALA A 301 10.98 86.21 -20.58
CA ALA A 301 11.63 84.90 -20.60
C ALA A 301 11.83 84.36 -22.03
N LEU A 302 10.79 84.42 -22.87
CA LEU A 302 10.81 83.88 -24.23
C LEU A 302 11.83 84.57 -25.15
N ALA A 303 12.00 85.89 -25.00
CA ALA A 303 12.96 86.67 -25.78
C ALA A 303 14.44 86.40 -25.44
N LEU A 304 14.71 85.73 -24.30
CA LEU A 304 16.05 85.29 -23.91
C LEU A 304 16.37 83.87 -24.38
N GLU A 305 15.38 82.97 -24.43
CA GLU A 305 15.55 81.63 -25.02
C GLU A 305 15.78 81.70 -26.54
N GLU A 306 14.99 82.52 -27.26
CA GLU A 306 15.11 82.66 -28.71
C GLU A 306 16.50 83.17 -29.13
N ARG A 307 17.02 84.19 -28.42
CA ARG A 307 18.38 84.74 -28.59
C ARG A 307 19.52 83.83 -28.12
N ALA A 308 19.21 82.74 -27.40
CA ALA A 308 20.19 81.72 -27.02
C ALA A 308 20.26 80.61 -28.08
N ILE A 309 19.12 80.24 -28.67
CA ILE A 309 19.02 79.26 -29.75
C ILE A 309 19.69 79.80 -31.03
N GLU A 310 19.48 81.07 -31.39
CA GLU A 310 20.15 81.70 -32.54
C GLU A 310 21.68 81.74 -32.41
N ARG A 311 22.20 82.02 -31.19
CA ARG A 311 23.65 81.99 -30.93
C ARG A 311 24.23 80.57 -31.01
N ALA A 312 23.52 79.57 -30.49
CA ALA A 312 23.93 78.17 -30.63
C ALA A 312 23.95 77.71 -32.11
N ALA A 313 23.01 78.18 -32.93
CA ALA A 313 22.97 77.90 -34.37
C ALA A 313 24.09 78.61 -35.17
N GLN A 314 24.48 79.83 -34.78
CA GLN A 314 25.58 80.56 -35.42
C GLN A 314 26.96 80.02 -35.06
N GLU A 315 27.17 79.51 -33.84
CA GLU A 315 28.40 78.80 -33.46
C GLU A 315 28.56 77.48 -34.24
N LEU A 316 27.48 76.70 -34.37
CA LEU A 316 27.48 75.42 -35.09
C LEU A 316 27.68 75.54 -36.62
N SER A 317 27.47 76.72 -37.21
CA SER A 317 27.55 76.93 -38.67
C SER A 317 28.90 77.44 -39.18
N LYS A 318 29.85 77.78 -38.29
CA LYS A 318 31.21 78.23 -38.68
C LYS A 318 32.31 77.15 -38.60
N GLY A 319 31.96 75.94 -38.16
CA GLY A 319 32.88 74.78 -38.06
C GLY A 319 32.74 73.78 -39.22
N ALA A 320 33.29 74.08 -40.40
CA ALA A 320 33.19 73.19 -41.56
C ALA A 320 34.18 72.01 -41.54
N THR A 321 33.74 70.88 -42.10
CA THR A 321 34.48 69.67 -42.53
C THR A 321 34.46 68.41 -41.63
N LEU A 322 33.41 67.60 -41.78
CA LEU A 322 33.41 66.18 -41.40
C LEU A 322 33.29 65.30 -42.66
N LYS A 323 34.39 64.66 -43.06
CA LYS A 323 34.40 63.63 -44.11
C LYS A 323 33.75 62.35 -43.61
N ALA A 324 32.94 61.71 -44.46
CA ALA A 324 32.41 60.37 -44.20
C ALA A 324 33.57 59.36 -44.08
N ALA A 325 33.60 58.60 -42.98
CA ALA A 325 34.57 57.54 -42.74
C ALA A 325 33.85 56.25 -42.31
N THR A 326 34.09 55.17 -43.04
CA THR A 326 33.59 53.83 -42.71
C THR A 326 34.29 53.25 -41.46
N PRO A 327 33.65 52.33 -40.72
CA PRO A 327 34.18 51.84 -39.44
C PRO A 327 35.37 50.90 -39.64
N ARG A 328 36.59 51.44 -39.63
CA ARG A 328 37.84 50.66 -39.66
C ARG A 328 38.33 50.40 -38.24
N VAL A 329 38.05 49.21 -37.72
CA VAL A 329 38.51 48.74 -36.41
C VAL A 329 40.04 48.77 -36.34
N LYS A 330 40.61 49.61 -35.46
CA LYS A 330 42.03 49.57 -35.10
C LYS A 330 42.25 48.56 -33.97
N THR A 331 42.41 47.29 -34.32
CA THR A 331 43.03 46.30 -33.42
C THR A 331 44.51 46.64 -33.25
N ARG A 332 44.87 47.34 -32.18
CA ARG A 332 46.28 47.47 -31.77
C ARG A 332 46.71 46.21 -31.02
N LEU A 333 46.93 45.15 -31.78
CA LEU A 333 47.46 43.87 -31.30
C LEU A 333 48.82 43.66 -31.97
N GLU A 334 49.81 44.39 -31.47
CA GLU A 334 51.20 44.31 -31.94
C GLU A 334 51.81 42.98 -31.45
N LEU A 335 51.67 41.95 -32.28
CA LEU A 335 52.47 40.73 -32.20
C LEU A 335 53.87 41.05 -32.75
N PRO A 336 54.97 40.82 -31.99
CA PRO A 336 56.31 40.99 -32.53
C PRO A 336 56.57 39.93 -33.60
N ALA A 337 56.62 40.37 -34.86
CA ALA A 337 57.01 39.53 -35.98
C ALA A 337 58.47 39.11 -35.83
N ARG A 338 58.70 37.79 -35.80
CA ARG A 338 60.02 37.18 -35.70
C ARG A 338 60.82 37.46 -36.99
N ARG A 339 61.69 38.48 -36.95
CA ARG A 339 62.74 38.70 -37.96
C ARG A 339 64.10 38.48 -37.31
N SER A 340 64.95 37.71 -37.97
CA SER A 340 66.27 37.30 -37.52
C SER A 340 67.33 38.38 -37.78
N GLN A 341 68.47 38.21 -37.09
CA GLN A 341 69.76 38.93 -37.24
C GLN A 341 69.91 40.26 -36.47
N GLY A 342 71.12 40.44 -35.90
CA GLY A 342 71.58 41.68 -35.26
C GLY A 342 71.73 41.57 -33.73
N ALA A 343 72.97 41.54 -33.24
CA ALA A 343 73.26 41.62 -31.81
C ALA A 343 73.13 43.06 -31.28
N GLY A 344 72.77 43.22 -30.01
CA GLY A 344 72.62 44.53 -29.36
C GLY A 344 72.09 44.38 -27.93
N GLU A 345 72.99 44.36 -26.97
CA GLU A 345 72.72 44.03 -25.57
C GLU A 345 72.13 45.22 -24.80
N GLN A 346 70.81 45.20 -24.54
CA GLN A 346 70.14 46.11 -23.61
C GLN A 346 69.12 45.37 -22.74
N ALA A 347 69.07 45.73 -21.45
CA ALA A 347 68.48 44.90 -20.41
C ALA A 347 66.95 44.78 -20.49
N VAL A 348 66.46 43.54 -20.50
CA VAL A 348 65.05 43.21 -20.26
C VAL A 348 64.75 43.38 -18.76
N PRO A 349 63.68 44.09 -18.36
CA PRO A 349 63.31 44.18 -16.95
C PRO A 349 63.00 42.78 -16.40
N ALA A 350 63.66 42.41 -15.31
CA ALA A 350 63.64 41.05 -14.79
C ALA A 350 62.20 40.55 -14.51
N ALA A 351 61.88 39.36 -15.00
CA ALA A 351 60.57 38.74 -14.81
C ALA A 351 60.23 38.64 -13.31
N ARG A 352 59.23 39.41 -12.88
CA ARG A 352 58.73 39.48 -11.49
C ARG A 352 58.43 38.07 -10.96
N LYS A 353 59.30 37.54 -10.08
CA LYS A 353 59.06 36.26 -9.40
C LYS A 353 57.76 36.37 -8.61
N ARG A 354 56.75 35.59 -9.01
CA ARG A 354 55.43 35.58 -8.35
C ARG A 354 55.58 35.34 -6.86
N ARG A 355 55.03 36.24 -6.04
CA ARG A 355 55.03 36.12 -4.58
C ARG A 355 54.01 35.06 -4.14
N GLY A 356 54.30 34.33 -3.07
CA GLY A 356 53.43 33.25 -2.60
C GLY A 356 52.04 33.78 -2.20
N GLY A 357 50.98 33.36 -2.91
CA GLY A 357 49.60 33.83 -2.68
C GLY A 357 49.06 34.81 -3.72
N GLU A 358 49.91 35.30 -4.61
CA GLU A 358 49.56 36.24 -5.68
C GLU A 358 48.65 35.58 -6.75
N PRO A 359 47.45 36.12 -7.01
CA PRO A 359 46.55 35.60 -8.04
C PRO A 359 47.04 35.93 -9.46
N ASN A 360 46.50 35.24 -10.48
CA ASN A 360 46.80 35.59 -11.88
C ASN A 360 45.99 36.83 -12.31
N PHE A 361 46.59 38.02 -12.26
CA PHE A 361 45.94 39.30 -12.57
C PHE A 361 45.20 39.32 -13.91
N PHE A 362 45.80 38.78 -14.97
CA PHE A 362 45.17 38.69 -16.30
C PHE A 362 43.89 37.82 -16.35
N ALA A 363 43.61 37.03 -15.31
CA ALA A 363 42.37 36.25 -15.19
C ALA A 363 41.34 36.91 -14.25
N LEU A 364 41.70 38.00 -13.56
CA LEU A 364 40.81 38.71 -12.63
C LEU A 364 39.84 39.62 -13.38
N ARG A 365 38.67 39.86 -12.76
CA ARG A 365 37.63 40.74 -13.30
C ARG A 365 37.24 41.78 -12.25
N PRO A 366 37.25 43.09 -12.57
CA PRO A 366 36.79 44.10 -11.62
C PRO A 366 35.30 43.91 -11.33
N PHE A 367 34.90 44.15 -10.08
CA PHE A 367 33.49 44.33 -9.78
C PHE A 367 32.96 45.59 -10.51
N ARG A 368 31.79 45.47 -11.15
CA ARG A 368 31.15 46.56 -11.90
C ARG A 368 29.67 46.70 -11.54
N ASN A 369 29.23 47.93 -11.26
CA ASN A 369 27.85 48.29 -10.95
C ASN A 369 26.98 48.37 -12.23
N THR A 370 26.85 47.23 -12.92
CA THR A 370 26.05 47.12 -14.15
C THR A 370 24.55 47.34 -13.89
N PRO A 371 23.72 47.65 -14.91
CA PRO A 371 22.26 47.76 -14.75
C PRO A 371 21.59 46.51 -14.14
N ALA A 372 22.20 45.33 -14.32
CA ALA A 372 21.76 44.08 -13.70
C ALA A 372 22.02 44.02 -12.19
N VAL A 373 22.96 44.82 -11.66
CA VAL A 373 23.22 45.05 -10.24
C VAL A 373 22.21 46.05 -9.68
N GLN A 374 22.10 47.22 -10.31
CA GLN A 374 21.19 48.30 -9.91
C GLN A 374 19.72 47.83 -9.79
N GLN A 375 19.26 46.99 -10.72
CA GLN A 375 17.87 46.49 -10.72
C GLN A 375 17.59 45.34 -9.73
N ARG A 376 18.57 44.85 -8.95
CA ARG A 376 18.38 43.64 -8.12
C ARG A 376 17.28 43.77 -7.08
N ALA A 377 17.19 44.91 -6.40
CA ALA A 377 16.16 45.18 -5.40
C ALA A 377 14.75 45.08 -6.02
N ALA A 378 14.55 45.77 -7.15
CA ALA A 378 13.30 45.79 -7.89
C ALA A 378 12.94 44.41 -8.49
N ARG A 379 13.94 43.61 -8.89
CA ARG A 379 13.74 42.22 -9.31
C ARG A 379 13.33 41.34 -8.12
N ALA A 380 14.02 41.45 -6.97
CA ALA A 380 13.67 40.72 -5.74
C ALA A 380 12.25 41.06 -5.25
N GLY A 381 11.86 42.33 -5.23
CA GLY A 381 10.49 42.74 -4.85
C GLY A 381 9.38 42.31 -5.82
N ARG A 382 9.71 42.03 -7.10
CA ARG A 382 8.78 41.39 -8.04
C ARG A 382 8.70 39.87 -7.81
N SER A 383 9.83 39.20 -7.60
CA SER A 383 9.86 37.76 -7.29
C SER A 383 9.21 37.44 -5.94
N LEU A 384 9.35 38.32 -4.94
CA LEU A 384 8.65 38.23 -3.65
C LEU A 384 7.13 38.16 -3.84
N ARG A 385 6.56 39.12 -4.58
CA ARG A 385 5.11 39.16 -4.85
C ARG A 385 4.62 37.89 -5.57
N ARG A 386 5.40 37.37 -6.53
CA ARG A 386 5.10 36.10 -7.21
C ARG A 386 5.14 34.90 -6.25
N ALA A 387 6.15 34.83 -5.39
CA ALA A 387 6.30 33.74 -4.42
C ALA A 387 5.20 33.76 -3.34
N LEU A 388 4.81 34.96 -2.87
CA LEU A 388 3.65 35.13 -1.97
C LEU A 388 2.34 34.72 -2.65
N GLY A 389 2.13 35.10 -3.92
CA GLY A 389 0.97 34.65 -4.70
C GLY A 389 0.94 33.12 -4.86
N GLY A 390 2.08 32.49 -5.14
CA GLY A 390 2.20 31.03 -5.18
C GLY A 390 1.90 30.36 -3.85
N ALA A 391 2.37 30.93 -2.73
CA ALA A 391 2.09 30.41 -1.39
C ALA A 391 0.59 30.52 -1.04
N LEU A 392 -0.06 31.63 -1.42
CA LEU A 392 -1.50 31.82 -1.25
C LEU A 392 -2.29 30.79 -2.08
N LEU A 393 -1.94 30.59 -3.35
CA LEU A 393 -2.58 29.59 -4.20
C LEU A 393 -2.41 28.17 -3.65
N ALA A 394 -1.23 27.82 -3.13
CA ALA A 394 -1.01 26.51 -2.50
C ALA A 394 -1.80 26.33 -1.20
N ALA A 395 -1.98 27.39 -0.40
CA ALA A 395 -2.82 27.35 0.80
C ALA A 395 -4.33 27.21 0.46
N VAL A 396 -4.81 27.91 -0.58
CA VAL A 396 -6.18 27.74 -1.09
C VAL A 396 -6.38 26.32 -1.65
N ALA A 397 -5.40 25.78 -2.38
CA ALA A 397 -5.45 24.41 -2.87
C ALA A 397 -5.54 23.38 -1.72
N LEU A 398 -4.73 23.55 -0.66
CA LEU A 398 -4.75 22.71 0.54
C LEU A 398 -6.13 22.73 1.23
N ALA A 399 -6.72 23.93 1.39
CA ALA A 399 -8.06 24.08 1.96
C ALA A 399 -9.14 23.45 1.07
N SER A 400 -9.05 23.62 -0.26
CA SER A 400 -9.99 22.98 -1.21
C SER A 400 -9.89 21.46 -1.20
N LEU A 401 -8.71 20.89 -0.96
CA LEU A 401 -8.52 19.44 -0.80
C LEU A 401 -9.27 18.92 0.43
N GLY A 402 -9.22 19.66 1.55
CA GLY A 402 -9.99 19.35 2.76
C GLY A 402 -11.49 19.33 2.54
N VAL A 403 -12.02 20.36 1.88
CA VAL A 403 -13.45 20.42 1.51
C VAL A 403 -13.84 19.31 0.53
N LEU A 404 -12.97 18.97 -0.42
CA LEU A 404 -13.23 17.90 -1.38
C LEU A 404 -13.25 16.52 -0.70
N GLN A 405 -12.36 16.26 0.27
CA GLN A 405 -12.36 15.01 1.03
C GLN A 405 -13.65 14.83 1.85
N GLN A 406 -14.19 15.91 2.42
CA GLN A 406 -15.47 15.87 3.15
C GLN A 406 -16.69 15.65 2.25
N ARG A 407 -16.61 16.01 0.97
CA ARG A 407 -17.72 15.88 0.00
C ARG A 407 -17.75 14.55 -0.75
N ILE A 408 -16.66 13.80 -0.76
CA ILE A 408 -16.60 12.49 -1.43
C ILE A 408 -16.94 11.42 -0.40
N PRO A 409 -18.08 10.71 -0.54
CA PRO A 409 -18.42 9.61 0.36
C PRO A 409 -17.31 8.56 0.32
N GLN A 410 -16.74 8.25 1.49
CA GLN A 410 -15.91 7.06 1.62
C GLN A 410 -16.87 5.87 1.69
N PRO A 411 -16.85 4.92 0.75
CA PRO A 411 -17.63 3.70 0.91
C PRO A 411 -17.12 2.99 2.16
N LEU A 412 -18.02 2.77 3.13
CA LEU A 412 -17.72 1.95 4.29
C LEU A 412 -17.29 0.57 3.77
N PRO A 413 -16.09 0.07 4.11
CA PRO A 413 -15.67 -1.25 3.68
C PRO A 413 -16.59 -2.26 4.35
N VAL A 414 -17.22 -3.12 3.54
CA VAL A 414 -18.04 -4.23 4.04
C VAL A 414 -17.17 -5.06 4.99
N SER A 415 -17.72 -5.36 6.17
CA SER A 415 -17.02 -6.03 7.27
C SER A 415 -17.21 -7.54 7.22
N GLY A 416 -18.42 -7.99 6.87
CA GLY A 416 -18.86 -9.38 6.79
C GLY A 416 -20.18 -9.48 6.03
N ALA A 417 -20.97 -10.52 6.28
CA ALA A 417 -22.32 -10.65 5.73
C ALA A 417 -23.35 -10.05 6.69
N ASP A 418 -24.12 -9.06 6.25
CA ASP A 418 -25.16 -8.41 7.05
C ASP A 418 -26.37 -9.32 7.32
N ALA A 419 -26.64 -10.28 6.43
CA ALA A 419 -27.66 -11.31 6.62
C ALA A 419 -27.31 -12.61 5.86
N LEU A 420 -27.72 -13.75 6.41
CA LEU A 420 -27.75 -15.04 5.73
C LEU A 420 -29.20 -15.52 5.52
N ALA A 421 -29.43 -16.18 4.40
CA ALA A 421 -30.60 -17.01 4.14
C ALA A 421 -30.13 -18.36 3.58
N ALA A 422 -30.75 -19.46 4.01
CA ALA A 422 -30.55 -20.80 3.43
C ALA A 422 -31.88 -21.33 2.91
N ALA A 423 -31.86 -21.94 1.73
CA ALA A 423 -33.01 -22.56 1.09
C ALA A 423 -33.13 -24.04 1.50
N PRO A 424 -34.33 -24.66 1.39
CA PRO A 424 -34.53 -26.08 1.73
C PRO A 424 -33.71 -27.06 0.88
N ASP A 425 -33.35 -26.69 -0.35
CA ASP A 425 -32.51 -27.46 -1.28
C ASP A 425 -31.00 -27.39 -0.93
N GLY A 426 -30.63 -26.47 -0.03
CA GLY A 426 -29.26 -26.20 0.40
C GLY A 426 -28.61 -24.97 -0.22
N LYS A 427 -29.22 -24.23 -1.16
CA LYS A 427 -28.66 -22.95 -1.63
C LYS A 427 -28.48 -21.98 -0.46
N LEU A 428 -27.47 -21.11 -0.53
CA LEU A 428 -27.14 -20.14 0.51
C LEU A 428 -26.95 -18.74 -0.08
N ALA A 429 -27.69 -17.76 0.43
CA ALA A 429 -27.60 -16.36 0.03
C ALA A 429 -27.05 -15.52 1.18
N LEU A 430 -26.02 -14.72 0.90
CA LEU A 430 -25.40 -13.77 1.84
C LEU A 430 -25.68 -12.35 1.35
N LEU A 431 -26.31 -11.52 2.17
CA LEU A 431 -26.36 -10.07 1.97
C LEU A 431 -25.07 -9.46 2.50
N ALA A 432 -24.40 -8.63 1.71
CA ALA A 432 -23.13 -7.98 2.05
C ALA A 432 -23.06 -6.59 1.40
N GLY A 433 -23.44 -5.55 2.14
CA GLY A 433 -23.54 -4.18 1.67
C GLY A 433 -24.59 -4.01 0.56
N ASP A 434 -24.13 -3.61 -0.64
CA ASP A 434 -24.98 -3.41 -1.81
C ASP A 434 -25.20 -4.68 -2.64
N ARG A 435 -24.84 -5.86 -2.12
CA ARG A 435 -24.76 -7.11 -2.90
C ARG A 435 -25.37 -8.32 -2.21
N LEU A 436 -25.92 -9.20 -3.03
CA LEU A 436 -26.41 -10.52 -2.68
C LEU A 436 -25.49 -11.57 -3.33
N LEU A 437 -24.80 -12.33 -2.50
CA LEU A 437 -23.84 -13.35 -2.90
C LEU A 437 -24.53 -14.72 -2.83
N LEU A 438 -24.73 -15.36 -3.98
CA LEU A 438 -25.45 -16.62 -4.12
C LEU A 438 -24.48 -17.80 -4.20
N HIS A 439 -24.78 -18.86 -3.45
CA HIS A 439 -23.96 -20.06 -3.34
C HIS A 439 -24.79 -21.32 -3.49
N ASP A 440 -24.17 -22.35 -4.05
CA ASP A 440 -24.75 -23.68 -4.16
C ASP A 440 -24.83 -24.40 -2.80
N ARG A 441 -25.40 -25.60 -2.82
CA ARG A 441 -25.48 -26.53 -1.67
C ARG A 441 -24.14 -27.00 -1.10
N ALA A 442 -23.02 -26.80 -1.79
CA ALA A 442 -21.68 -27.07 -1.27
C ALA A 442 -21.02 -25.81 -0.66
N GLY A 443 -21.66 -24.64 -0.80
CA GLY A 443 -21.15 -23.34 -0.37
C GLY A 443 -20.21 -22.68 -1.38
N VAL A 444 -20.18 -23.17 -2.62
CA VAL A 444 -19.44 -22.57 -3.73
C VAL A 444 -20.24 -21.40 -4.27
N GLY A 445 -19.62 -20.22 -4.40
CA GLY A 445 -20.27 -19.04 -4.97
C GLY A 445 -20.59 -19.25 -6.45
N GLU A 446 -21.87 -19.14 -6.81
CA GLU A 446 -22.36 -19.28 -8.18
C GLU A 446 -22.52 -17.93 -8.88
N ASN A 447 -23.05 -16.93 -8.16
CA ASN A 447 -23.43 -15.64 -8.73
C ASN A 447 -23.38 -14.51 -7.69
N GLU A 448 -23.22 -13.28 -8.18
CA GLU A 448 -23.21 -12.05 -7.39
C GLU A 448 -24.17 -11.06 -8.05
N GLN A 449 -25.25 -10.71 -7.35
CA GLN A 449 -26.22 -9.71 -7.80
C GLN A 449 -26.09 -8.44 -6.95
N THR A 450 -26.26 -7.28 -7.56
CA THR A 450 -26.34 -6.01 -6.81
C THR A 450 -27.78 -5.69 -6.45
N LEU A 451 -28.00 -4.98 -5.34
CA LEU A 451 -29.33 -4.48 -5.00
C LEU A 451 -29.90 -3.60 -6.12
N ALA A 452 -29.06 -2.78 -6.76
CA ALA A 452 -29.44 -1.97 -7.91
C ALA A 452 -29.92 -2.81 -9.11
N SER A 453 -29.31 -3.98 -9.39
CA SER A 453 -29.78 -4.88 -10.45
C SER A 453 -31.11 -5.56 -10.09
N LEU A 454 -31.47 -5.64 -8.81
CA LEU A 454 -32.78 -6.11 -8.32
C LEU A 454 -33.85 -5.00 -8.28
N GLY A 455 -33.51 -3.77 -8.67
CA GLY A 455 -34.38 -2.59 -8.56
C GLY A 455 -34.42 -1.97 -7.17
N LEU A 456 -33.48 -2.29 -6.28
CA LEU A 456 -33.47 -1.87 -4.87
C LEU A 456 -32.40 -0.82 -4.55
N SER A 457 -32.75 0.09 -3.63
CA SER A 457 -31.82 1.03 -2.99
C SER A 457 -31.28 0.49 -1.66
N SER A 458 -32.03 -0.37 -0.96
CA SER A 458 -31.60 -1.03 0.27
C SER A 458 -32.31 -2.36 0.50
N LEU A 459 -31.66 -3.25 1.24
CA LEU A 459 -32.19 -4.51 1.75
C LEU A 459 -31.63 -4.72 3.17
N GLN A 460 -32.40 -5.31 4.07
CA GLN A 460 -32.11 -5.39 5.49
C GLN A 460 -32.30 -6.82 6.02
N ALA A 461 -31.59 -7.14 7.10
CA ALA A 461 -31.77 -8.39 7.84
C ALA A 461 -33.11 -8.38 8.63
N PRO A 462 -33.75 -9.54 8.85
CA PRO A 462 -33.40 -10.85 8.29
C PRO A 462 -33.76 -10.93 6.80
N VAL A 463 -33.12 -11.83 6.05
CA VAL A 463 -33.55 -12.24 4.71
C VAL A 463 -33.86 -13.74 4.77
N VAL A 464 -34.90 -14.21 4.07
CA VAL A 464 -35.29 -15.64 4.07
C VAL A 464 -35.78 -16.09 2.70
N PHE A 465 -35.55 -17.36 2.37
CA PHE A 465 -36.16 -17.99 1.19
C PHE A 465 -37.63 -18.31 1.44
N ALA A 466 -38.49 -17.99 0.46
CA ALA A 466 -39.89 -18.42 0.40
C ALA A 466 -40.14 -19.52 -0.66
N GLY A 467 -39.17 -19.74 -1.54
CA GLY A 467 -39.10 -20.83 -2.52
C GLY A 467 -37.68 -20.94 -3.09
N ASP A 468 -37.45 -21.87 -4.01
CA ASP A 468 -36.08 -22.25 -4.45
C ASP A 468 -35.28 -21.10 -5.10
N ASP A 469 -35.94 -20.11 -5.70
CA ASP A 469 -35.32 -18.90 -6.28
C ASP A 469 -36.04 -17.60 -5.86
N GLU A 470 -36.67 -17.62 -4.68
CA GLU A 470 -37.44 -16.49 -4.16
C GLU A 470 -37.00 -16.11 -2.74
N LEU A 471 -36.59 -14.83 -2.57
CA LEU A 471 -36.27 -14.25 -1.28
C LEU A 471 -37.33 -13.26 -0.82
N LEU A 472 -37.60 -13.27 0.48
CA LEU A 472 -38.33 -12.23 1.20
C LEU A 472 -37.36 -11.37 2.00
N GLY A 473 -37.45 -10.06 1.80
CA GLY A 473 -36.54 -9.04 2.36
C GLY A 473 -37.30 -7.80 2.83
N LEU A 474 -36.85 -7.13 3.89
CA LEU A 474 -37.23 -5.74 4.16
C LEU A 474 -36.30 -4.82 3.39
N GLY A 475 -36.83 -3.90 2.58
CA GLY A 475 -36.00 -3.03 1.75
C GLY A 475 -36.78 -1.91 1.08
N ALA A 476 -36.06 -1.06 0.35
CA ALA A 476 -36.65 0.05 -0.41
C ALA A 476 -36.32 -0.10 -1.90
N VAL A 477 -37.31 0.20 -2.74
CA VAL A 477 -37.17 0.22 -4.20
C VAL A 477 -36.40 1.48 -4.62
N ALA A 478 -35.65 1.40 -5.72
CA ALA A 478 -34.73 2.48 -6.13
C ALA A 478 -35.43 3.78 -6.56
N ASP A 479 -36.60 3.67 -7.20
CA ASP A 479 -37.34 4.81 -7.75
C ASP A 479 -38.34 5.46 -6.78
N THR A 480 -38.56 4.87 -5.59
CA THR A 480 -39.51 5.34 -4.56
C THR A 480 -38.86 5.43 -3.16
N PRO A 481 -37.87 6.32 -2.96
CA PRO A 481 -37.08 6.37 -1.72
C PRO A 481 -37.82 6.92 -0.49
N ASP A 482 -38.96 7.59 -0.65
CA ASP A 482 -39.70 8.22 0.46
C ASP A 482 -40.63 7.24 1.23
N ASP A 483 -40.97 6.06 0.66
CA ASP A 483 -41.99 5.17 1.23
C ASP A 483 -41.48 4.22 2.34
N GLY A 484 -40.24 4.40 2.79
CA GLY A 484 -39.59 3.60 3.84
C GLY A 484 -39.29 2.14 3.43
N PRO A 485 -38.76 1.32 4.37
CA PRO A 485 -38.56 -0.10 4.12
C PRO A 485 -39.90 -0.84 4.12
N GLN A 486 -40.18 -1.56 3.03
CA GLN A 486 -41.37 -2.39 2.85
C GLN A 486 -40.97 -3.87 2.77
N LEU A 487 -41.95 -4.78 2.93
CA LEU A 487 -41.73 -6.20 2.70
C LEU A 487 -41.75 -6.50 1.20
N LEU A 488 -40.62 -6.98 0.70
CA LEU A 488 -40.35 -7.22 -0.72
C LEU A 488 -40.27 -8.73 -1.00
N ARG A 489 -40.76 -9.11 -2.18
CA ARG A 489 -40.62 -10.44 -2.78
C ARG A 489 -39.69 -10.34 -3.98
N CYS A 490 -38.55 -10.98 -3.90
CA CYS A 490 -37.45 -10.91 -4.85
C CYS A 490 -37.29 -12.23 -5.61
N SER A 491 -37.44 -12.20 -6.93
CA SER A 491 -37.13 -13.32 -7.82
C SER A 491 -35.67 -13.25 -8.26
N LEU A 492 -34.88 -14.26 -7.89
CA LEU A 492 -33.45 -14.33 -8.17
C LEU A 492 -33.16 -14.60 -9.66
N GLU A 493 -34.01 -15.37 -10.34
CA GLU A 493 -33.90 -15.62 -11.79
C GLU A 493 -34.26 -14.39 -12.62
N GLN A 494 -35.34 -13.69 -12.25
CA GLN A 494 -35.83 -12.53 -13.00
C GLN A 494 -35.05 -11.25 -12.69
N GLY A 495 -34.24 -11.25 -11.63
CA GLY A 495 -33.49 -10.08 -11.19
C GLY A 495 -34.40 -8.92 -10.78
N SER A 496 -35.54 -9.20 -10.12
CA SER A 496 -36.52 -8.18 -9.77
C SER A 496 -37.14 -8.40 -8.40
N CYS A 497 -37.44 -7.30 -7.71
CA CYS A 497 -38.11 -7.29 -6.42
C CYS A 497 -39.38 -6.44 -6.49
N LEU A 498 -40.49 -6.97 -5.98
CA LEU A 498 -41.80 -6.31 -5.94
C LEU A 498 -42.28 -6.18 -4.48
N PRO A 499 -42.97 -5.08 -4.10
CA PRO A 499 -43.67 -4.99 -2.82
C PRO A 499 -44.71 -6.09 -2.69
N LEU A 500 -44.63 -6.88 -1.62
CA LEU A 500 -45.49 -8.06 -1.44
C LEU A 500 -46.86 -7.73 -0.85
N ALA A 501 -46.93 -6.73 0.02
CA ALA A 501 -48.17 -6.32 0.69
C ALA A 501 -48.25 -4.80 0.76
N ALA A 502 -48.87 -4.17 -0.24
CA ALA A 502 -49.10 -2.72 -0.25
C ALA A 502 -49.93 -2.26 0.97
N LEU A 503 -50.79 -3.14 1.50
CA LEU A 503 -51.54 -2.95 2.75
C LEU A 503 -50.64 -2.78 4.00
N LEU A 504 -49.38 -3.21 3.93
CA LEU A 504 -48.37 -3.05 4.99
C LEU A 504 -47.34 -1.95 4.67
N ALA A 505 -47.51 -1.18 3.59
CA ALA A 505 -46.64 -0.04 3.32
C ALA A 505 -46.69 0.97 4.48
N GLY A 506 -45.52 1.43 4.93
CA GLY A 506 -45.39 2.29 6.12
C GLY A 506 -45.63 1.61 7.47
N SER A 507 -45.96 0.31 7.52
CA SER A 507 -46.08 -0.43 8.78
C SER A 507 -44.70 -0.76 9.36
N ALA A 508 -44.53 -0.60 10.67
CA ALA A 508 -43.28 -0.94 11.37
C ALA A 508 -43.09 -2.47 11.50
N ILE A 509 -42.76 -3.15 10.39
CA ILE A 509 -42.50 -4.59 10.36
C ILE A 509 -41.24 -4.91 11.15
N ALA A 510 -41.34 -5.87 12.07
CA ALA A 510 -40.27 -6.25 12.99
C ALA A 510 -39.58 -7.56 12.58
N THR A 511 -40.34 -8.54 12.09
CA THR A 511 -39.84 -9.84 11.62
C THR A 511 -40.93 -10.56 10.83
N TYR A 512 -40.55 -11.56 10.04
CA TYR A 512 -41.47 -12.32 9.20
C TYR A 512 -40.91 -13.70 8.83
N ARG A 513 -41.79 -14.67 8.56
CA ARG A 513 -41.43 -16.01 8.10
C ARG A 513 -42.45 -16.60 7.13
N PRO A 514 -42.02 -17.15 5.98
CA PRO A 514 -42.89 -17.97 5.14
C PRO A 514 -43.22 -19.29 5.83
N HIS A 515 -44.44 -19.76 5.60
CA HIS A 515 -44.92 -21.09 5.99
C HIS A 515 -44.49 -22.10 4.91
N PRO A 516 -43.84 -23.22 5.28
CA PRO A 516 -43.08 -24.05 4.33
C PRO A 516 -43.93 -24.92 3.38
N LEU A 517 -45.26 -24.93 3.52
CA LEU A 517 -46.15 -25.86 2.80
C LEU A 517 -47.28 -25.22 1.99
N ASP A 518 -47.73 -24.00 2.33
CA ASP A 518 -48.90 -23.36 1.71
C ASP A 518 -48.62 -21.96 1.13
N GLY A 519 -47.39 -21.47 1.25
CA GLY A 519 -46.96 -20.16 0.78
C GLY A 519 -47.56 -18.97 1.57
N SER A 520 -48.36 -19.22 2.61
CA SER A 520 -48.75 -18.17 3.55
C SER A 520 -47.52 -17.69 4.32
N PHE A 521 -47.58 -16.52 4.96
CA PHE A 521 -46.46 -16.04 5.76
C PHE A 521 -46.91 -15.26 6.98
N PHE A 522 -46.12 -15.37 8.05
CA PHE A 522 -46.37 -14.69 9.32
C PHE A 522 -45.54 -13.42 9.37
N VAL A 523 -46.14 -12.32 9.83
CA VAL A 523 -45.49 -11.01 9.97
C VAL A 523 -45.78 -10.46 11.35
N ALA A 524 -44.76 -9.98 12.06
CA ALA A 524 -44.93 -9.24 13.31
C ALA A 524 -44.71 -7.74 13.04
N THR A 525 -45.65 -6.89 13.45
CA THR A 525 -45.56 -5.42 13.36
C THR A 525 -45.46 -4.81 14.75
N ARG A 526 -44.71 -3.71 14.91
CA ARG A 526 -44.57 -3.00 16.20
C ARG A 526 -45.68 -1.99 16.49
N GLU A 527 -46.22 -1.38 15.44
CA GLU A 527 -47.16 -0.27 15.54
C GLU A 527 -48.38 -0.53 14.64
N PRO A 528 -49.47 -1.12 15.18
CA PRO A 528 -49.60 -1.70 16.53
C PRO A 528 -48.81 -3.00 16.69
N ALA A 529 -48.55 -3.39 17.96
CA ALA A 529 -47.87 -4.63 18.32
C ALA A 529 -48.79 -5.84 18.09
N GLN A 530 -48.61 -6.52 16.96
CA GLN A 530 -49.45 -7.65 16.55
C GLN A 530 -48.70 -8.63 15.66
N LEU A 531 -49.20 -9.85 15.65
CA LEU A 531 -48.88 -10.89 14.68
C LEU A 531 -49.98 -10.92 13.60
N LEU A 532 -49.57 -11.10 12.35
CA LEU A 532 -50.44 -11.23 11.18
C LEU A 532 -50.11 -12.54 10.46
N GLN A 533 -51.12 -13.22 9.93
CA GLN A 533 -50.95 -14.25 8.91
C GLN A 533 -51.45 -13.66 7.58
N LEU A 534 -50.58 -13.64 6.56
CA LEU A 534 -50.92 -13.21 5.22
C LEU A 534 -50.97 -14.40 4.26
N ASP A 535 -51.78 -14.29 3.22
CA ASP A 535 -51.78 -15.23 2.09
C ASP A 535 -50.58 -14.97 1.15
N PRO A 536 -50.31 -15.84 0.16
CA PRO A 536 -49.20 -15.64 -0.78
C PRO A 536 -49.26 -14.34 -1.61
N GLY A 537 -50.41 -13.65 -1.65
CA GLY A 537 -50.62 -12.37 -2.33
C GLY A 537 -50.53 -11.14 -1.42
N GLY A 538 -50.32 -11.34 -0.10
CA GLY A 538 -50.20 -10.27 0.89
C GLY A 538 -51.50 -9.87 1.59
N GLU A 539 -52.62 -10.58 1.36
CA GLU A 539 -53.90 -10.30 2.02
C GLU A 539 -53.96 -10.87 3.44
N VAL A 540 -54.59 -10.13 4.38
CA VAL A 540 -54.62 -10.49 5.81
C VAL A 540 -55.64 -11.59 6.09
N LEU A 541 -55.15 -12.80 6.37
CA LEU A 541 -55.97 -13.98 6.71
C LEU A 541 -56.37 -14.00 8.21
N ALA A 542 -55.45 -13.63 9.09
CA ALA A 542 -55.67 -13.60 10.54
C ALA A 542 -54.77 -12.54 11.21
N ARG A 543 -55.17 -12.10 12.41
CA ARG A 543 -54.42 -11.12 13.23
C ARG A 543 -54.58 -11.40 14.72
N ALA A 544 -53.54 -11.13 15.50
CA ALA A 544 -53.53 -11.30 16.95
C ALA A 544 -52.67 -10.23 17.62
N ALA A 545 -53.17 -9.56 18.66
CA ALA A 545 -52.36 -8.65 19.46
C ALA A 545 -51.44 -9.44 20.39
N ILE A 546 -50.13 -9.19 20.34
CA ILE A 546 -49.13 -9.91 21.14
C ILE A 546 -48.06 -8.94 21.66
N ALA A 547 -47.43 -9.28 22.79
CA ALA A 547 -46.24 -8.58 23.26
C ALA A 547 -45.02 -8.98 22.41
N LEU A 548 -44.28 -8.00 21.90
CA LEU A 548 -43.09 -8.24 21.08
C LEU A 548 -41.80 -7.88 21.84
N PRO A 549 -40.74 -8.71 21.76
CA PRO A 549 -39.40 -8.34 22.25
C PRO A 549 -38.75 -7.21 21.43
N PRO A 550 -37.63 -6.64 21.91
CA PRO A 550 -36.84 -5.66 21.18
C PRO A 550 -36.34 -6.16 19.82
N ARG A 551 -36.05 -7.46 19.67
CA ARG A 551 -35.66 -8.11 18.39
C ARG A 551 -36.46 -9.41 18.25
N PRO A 552 -37.66 -9.41 17.63
CA PRO A 552 -38.48 -10.60 17.50
C PRO A 552 -37.93 -11.56 16.46
N VAL A 553 -37.83 -12.83 16.85
CA VAL A 553 -37.45 -13.93 15.96
C VAL A 553 -38.64 -14.88 15.91
N LEU A 554 -39.20 -15.04 14.71
CA LEU A 554 -40.20 -16.07 14.44
C LEU A 554 -39.52 -17.34 13.91
N ARG A 555 -39.95 -18.50 14.39
CA ARG A 555 -39.63 -19.82 13.83
C ARG A 555 -40.87 -20.71 13.87
N GLN A 556 -41.02 -21.62 12.91
CA GLN A 556 -42.08 -22.63 12.92
C GLN A 556 -41.44 -24.01 13.03
N HIS A 557 -41.99 -24.87 13.90
CA HIS A 557 -41.55 -26.26 14.04
C HIS A 557 -42.71 -27.13 14.54
N ALA A 558 -42.78 -28.38 14.10
CA ALA A 558 -43.77 -29.39 14.56
C ALA A 558 -45.25 -28.92 14.62
N GLY A 559 -45.67 -28.00 13.74
CA GLY A 559 -47.04 -27.45 13.75
C GLY A 559 -47.30 -26.41 14.85
N LEU A 560 -46.26 -25.76 15.35
CA LEU A 560 -46.34 -24.65 16.31
C LEU A 560 -45.51 -23.45 15.82
N LEU A 561 -45.91 -22.25 16.22
CA LEU A 561 -45.18 -21.02 15.97
C LEU A 561 -44.48 -20.56 17.25
N PHE A 562 -43.19 -20.25 17.16
CA PHE A 562 -42.36 -19.89 18.30
C PHE A 562 -41.85 -18.46 18.14
N MET A 563 -41.76 -17.72 19.25
CA MET A 563 -41.08 -16.42 19.34
C MET A 563 -40.23 -16.35 20.61
N ASN A 564 -39.12 -15.61 20.57
CA ASN A 564 -38.39 -15.27 21.80
C ASN A 564 -39.25 -14.39 22.73
N SER A 565 -39.17 -14.65 24.04
CA SER A 565 -39.97 -13.96 25.05
C SER A 565 -39.70 -12.46 25.08
N ALA A 566 -40.77 -11.68 25.24
CA ALA A 566 -40.67 -10.23 25.41
C ALA A 566 -39.95 -9.84 26.72
N GLN A 567 -40.06 -10.66 27.78
CA GLN A 567 -39.71 -10.27 29.15
C GLN A 567 -38.59 -11.12 29.78
N GLY A 568 -38.49 -12.42 29.48
CA GLY A 568 -37.60 -13.33 30.21
C GLY A 568 -36.68 -14.21 29.35
N PRO A 569 -35.92 -15.12 29.98
CA PRO A 569 -35.06 -16.09 29.31
C PRO A 569 -35.91 -17.26 28.78
N GLY A 570 -36.76 -17.01 27.79
CA GLY A 570 -37.69 -18.02 27.32
C GLY A 570 -38.15 -17.86 25.88
N ILE A 571 -38.91 -18.84 25.41
CA ILE A 571 -39.51 -18.90 24.08
C ILE A 571 -41.01 -19.14 24.23
N SER A 572 -41.80 -18.16 23.80
CA SER A 572 -43.27 -18.21 23.81
C SER A 572 -43.77 -19.07 22.65
N VAL A 573 -44.75 -19.92 22.93
CA VAL A 573 -45.33 -20.88 21.97
C VAL A 573 -46.75 -20.44 21.60
N PHE A 574 -47.01 -20.29 20.31
CA PHE A 574 -48.28 -19.79 19.77
C PHE A 574 -48.94 -20.76 18.80
N ARG A 575 -50.26 -20.70 18.75
CA ARG A 575 -51.06 -21.34 17.69
C ARG A 575 -50.95 -20.56 16.39
N TYR A 576 -50.83 -21.31 15.29
CA TYR A 576 -50.76 -20.76 13.93
C TYR A 576 -52.03 -21.00 13.10
N ASP A 577 -53.01 -21.74 13.65
CA ASP A 577 -54.29 -21.98 12.97
C ASP A 577 -55.18 -20.73 12.97
N ARG A 578 -55.95 -20.52 11.90
CA ARG A 578 -56.72 -19.28 11.68
C ARG A 578 -57.80 -19.01 12.75
N ASN A 579 -58.29 -20.03 13.43
CA ASN A 579 -59.40 -19.92 14.38
C ASN A 579 -58.94 -19.45 15.77
N ALA A 580 -57.70 -19.77 16.14
CA ALA A 580 -57.07 -19.39 17.41
C ALA A 580 -55.69 -18.75 17.19
N PHE A 581 -55.53 -18.02 16.07
CA PHE A 581 -54.25 -17.49 15.64
C PHE A 581 -53.63 -16.58 16.71
N GLY A 582 -52.36 -16.81 17.04
CA GLY A 582 -51.63 -16.03 18.04
C GLY A 582 -52.08 -16.25 19.49
N GLU A 583 -52.96 -17.21 19.78
CA GLU A 583 -53.19 -17.69 21.16
C GLU A 583 -51.87 -18.30 21.68
N GLN A 584 -51.36 -17.77 22.80
CA GLN A 584 -50.19 -18.31 23.48
C GLN A 584 -50.59 -19.58 24.24
N LEU A 585 -49.99 -20.71 23.89
CA LEU A 585 -50.20 -21.99 24.54
C LEU A 585 -49.32 -22.18 25.77
N ASP A 586 -48.06 -21.74 25.67
CA ASP A 586 -47.01 -22.05 26.64
C ASP A 586 -45.86 -21.02 26.58
N GLU A 587 -44.96 -21.07 27.55
CA GLU A 587 -43.69 -20.34 27.54
C GLU A 587 -42.57 -21.23 28.09
N VAL A 588 -41.66 -21.64 27.19
CA VAL A 588 -40.53 -22.48 27.53
C VAL A 588 -39.46 -21.62 28.19
N LEU A 589 -39.26 -21.79 29.50
CA LEU A 589 -38.17 -21.15 30.25
C LEU A 589 -36.86 -21.89 30.04
N LEU A 590 -35.80 -21.16 29.68
CA LEU A 590 -34.47 -21.67 29.39
C LEU A 590 -33.52 -21.24 30.50
N LEU A 591 -33.06 -22.20 31.31
CA LEU A 591 -32.20 -21.95 32.48
C LEU A 591 -30.96 -22.85 32.48
N PRO A 592 -30.09 -22.83 31.44
CA PRO A 592 -28.88 -23.65 31.44
C PRO A 592 -27.83 -23.07 32.43
N PRO A 593 -27.11 -23.90 33.20
CA PRO A 593 -26.21 -23.43 34.26
C PRO A 593 -25.20 -22.36 33.79
N ASP A 594 -24.51 -22.64 32.69
CA ASP A 594 -23.54 -21.75 32.05
C ASP A 594 -24.11 -20.37 31.62
N ALA A 595 -25.43 -20.24 31.44
CA ALA A 595 -26.09 -18.96 31.16
C ALA A 595 -26.44 -18.20 32.45
N ILE A 596 -26.82 -18.92 33.51
CA ILE A 596 -27.09 -18.34 34.83
C ILE A 596 -25.79 -17.74 35.39
N ASP A 597 -24.69 -18.49 35.33
CA ASP A 597 -23.36 -18.03 35.79
C ASP A 597 -22.84 -16.81 34.99
N ALA A 598 -23.27 -16.66 33.73
CA ALA A 598 -22.90 -15.54 32.86
C ALA A 598 -23.94 -14.39 32.83
N GLY A 599 -25.09 -14.52 33.50
CA GLY A 599 -26.16 -13.52 33.48
C GLY A 599 -26.89 -13.39 32.14
N HIS A 600 -26.91 -14.44 31.32
CA HIS A 600 -27.55 -14.44 29.99
C HIS A 600 -29.07 -14.61 30.10
N GLU A 601 -29.78 -13.53 30.39
CA GLU A 601 -31.21 -13.52 30.74
C GLU A 601 -32.19 -13.32 29.57
N ARG A 602 -31.73 -13.13 28.33
CA ARG A 602 -32.60 -12.89 27.17
C ARG A 602 -32.24 -13.74 25.96
N VAL A 603 -33.25 -14.14 25.18
CA VAL A 603 -33.07 -14.92 23.94
C VAL A 603 -32.95 -13.98 22.74
N GLY A 604 -31.84 -14.07 22.00
CA GLY A 604 -31.55 -13.24 20.82
C GLY A 604 -32.10 -13.85 19.53
N ASP A 605 -31.58 -15.01 19.13
CA ASP A 605 -32.04 -15.83 18.02
C ASP A 605 -32.09 -17.30 18.45
N PHE A 606 -32.90 -18.11 17.78
CA PHE A 606 -33.01 -19.54 18.01
C PHE A 606 -33.47 -20.26 16.74
N LEU A 607 -33.12 -21.54 16.60
CA LEU A 607 -33.64 -22.40 15.52
C LEU A 607 -33.60 -23.88 15.91
N TRP A 608 -34.40 -24.68 15.20
CA TRP A 608 -34.27 -26.14 15.22
C TRP A 608 -33.36 -26.59 14.07
N ASN A 609 -32.37 -27.44 14.34
CA ASN A 609 -31.62 -28.10 13.28
C ASN A 609 -31.11 -29.49 13.68
N GLY A 610 -31.21 -30.44 12.75
CA GLY A 610 -30.95 -31.85 12.98
C GLY A 610 -31.85 -32.39 14.09
N SER A 611 -31.25 -32.58 15.27
CA SER A 611 -31.85 -33.18 16.46
C SER A 611 -31.86 -32.25 17.70
N ALA A 612 -31.52 -30.96 17.54
CA ALA A 612 -31.43 -30.01 18.65
C ALA A 612 -31.99 -28.61 18.33
N TRP A 613 -32.52 -27.96 19.36
CA TRP A 613 -32.69 -26.51 19.40
C TRP A 613 -31.34 -25.83 19.66
N TRP A 614 -31.07 -24.79 18.90
CA TRP A 614 -29.94 -23.88 19.07
C TRP A 614 -30.49 -22.54 19.50
N VAL A 615 -29.95 -21.96 20.57
CA VAL A 615 -30.45 -20.72 21.17
C VAL A 615 -29.29 -19.80 21.52
N VAL A 616 -29.31 -18.58 20.99
CA VAL A 616 -28.46 -17.48 21.46
C VAL A 616 -29.12 -16.87 22.69
N MET A 617 -28.45 -16.92 23.83
CA MET A 617 -28.86 -16.21 25.04
C MET A 617 -27.83 -15.14 25.38
N TYR A 618 -28.28 -13.96 25.80
CA TYR A 618 -27.43 -12.79 26.04
C TYR A 618 -27.81 -12.05 27.33
N ALA A 619 -26.82 -11.37 27.92
CA ALA A 619 -26.97 -10.48 29.05
C ALA A 619 -27.41 -9.08 28.56
N PRO A 620 -28.54 -8.53 29.04
CA PRO A 620 -29.10 -7.27 28.51
C PRO A 620 -28.22 -6.04 28.79
N ASP A 621 -27.43 -6.06 29.87
CA ASP A 621 -26.62 -4.92 30.31
C ASP A 621 -25.23 -4.86 29.65
N SER A 622 -24.59 -6.01 29.43
CA SER A 622 -23.24 -6.09 28.82
C SER A 622 -23.29 -6.34 27.30
N GLY A 623 -24.36 -6.95 26.80
CA GLY A 623 -24.43 -7.50 25.45
C GLY A 623 -23.63 -8.79 25.26
N ASP A 624 -22.99 -9.34 26.30
CA ASP A 624 -22.31 -10.64 26.21
C ASP A 624 -23.33 -11.74 25.90
N ALA A 625 -22.95 -12.70 25.06
CA ALA A 625 -23.85 -13.75 24.60
C ALA A 625 -23.19 -15.12 24.53
N GLY A 626 -24.02 -16.15 24.49
CA GLY A 626 -23.61 -17.55 24.37
C GLY A 626 -24.58 -18.32 23.50
N LEU A 627 -24.05 -19.33 22.81
CA LEU A 627 -24.83 -20.25 21.99
C LEU A 627 -25.03 -21.56 22.78
N TYR A 628 -26.28 -21.88 23.09
CA TYR A 628 -26.68 -23.01 23.91
C TYR A 628 -27.50 -24.00 23.08
N ARG A 629 -27.44 -25.29 23.44
CA ARG A 629 -28.17 -26.36 22.76
C ARG A 629 -29.10 -27.08 23.71
N PHE A 630 -30.28 -27.44 23.18
CA PHE A 630 -31.31 -28.19 23.90
C PHE A 630 -31.87 -29.31 22.99
N ASP A 631 -32.41 -30.37 23.56
CA ASP A 631 -33.07 -31.44 22.80
C ASP A 631 -34.51 -31.05 22.38
N SER A 632 -35.24 -31.97 21.72
CA SER A 632 -36.64 -31.76 21.31
C SER A 632 -37.62 -31.54 22.47
N GLN A 633 -37.23 -31.85 23.70
CA GLN A 633 -38.01 -31.65 24.92
C GLN A 633 -37.50 -30.45 25.75
N TRP A 634 -36.60 -29.65 25.18
CA TRP A 634 -35.95 -28.49 25.80
C TRP A 634 -35.03 -28.82 26.99
N ASN A 635 -34.55 -30.07 27.12
CA ASN A 635 -33.49 -30.39 28.08
C ASN A 635 -32.14 -29.84 27.59
N TYR A 636 -31.35 -29.26 28.49
CA TYR A 636 -30.04 -28.69 28.15
C TYR A 636 -29.03 -29.77 27.74
N LEU A 637 -28.39 -29.58 26.59
CA LEU A 637 -27.37 -30.47 26.02
C LEU A 637 -25.93 -29.95 26.17
N GLY A 638 -25.73 -28.64 26.35
CA GLY A 638 -24.42 -28.01 26.47
C GLY A 638 -24.28 -26.68 25.73
N ARG A 639 -23.21 -25.94 26.02
CA ARG A 639 -22.80 -24.71 25.34
C ARG A 639 -21.97 -25.05 24.09
N ALA A 640 -22.26 -24.41 22.97
CA ALA A 640 -21.45 -24.51 21.77
C ALA A 640 -20.18 -23.63 21.89
N PRO A 641 -19.00 -24.12 21.47
CA PRO A 641 -17.76 -23.35 21.57
C PRO A 641 -17.72 -22.23 20.52
N LEU A 642 -17.98 -21.00 20.99
CA LEU A 642 -17.92 -19.78 20.20
C LEU A 642 -17.21 -18.71 21.05
N ASP A 643 -16.05 -18.23 20.58
CA ASP A 643 -15.10 -17.44 21.39
C ASP A 643 -15.66 -16.10 21.88
N ALA A 644 -16.53 -15.49 21.08
CA ALA A 644 -17.36 -14.35 21.43
C ALA A 644 -18.66 -14.41 20.62
N ALA A 645 -19.80 -14.15 21.25
CA ALA A 645 -21.08 -14.00 20.59
C ALA A 645 -21.68 -12.64 20.93
N GLU A 646 -22.43 -12.07 19.98
CA GLU A 646 -23.12 -10.79 20.11
C GLU A 646 -24.64 -11.02 20.08
N PRO A 647 -25.48 -10.10 20.60
CA PRO A 647 -26.92 -10.34 20.76
C PRO A 647 -27.70 -10.21 19.43
N ASP A 648 -27.01 -9.94 18.32
CA ASP A 648 -27.48 -9.99 16.92
C ASP A 648 -26.89 -11.16 16.14
N LEU A 649 -26.19 -12.10 16.80
CA LEU A 649 -25.70 -13.34 16.18
C LEU A 649 -26.85 -14.08 15.50
N GLN A 650 -26.87 -14.07 14.16
CA GLN A 650 -27.92 -14.68 13.36
C GLN A 650 -27.65 -16.18 13.20
N LEU A 651 -28.64 -17.01 13.52
CA LEU A 651 -28.60 -18.45 13.31
C LEU A 651 -29.34 -18.85 12.02
N VAL A 652 -28.70 -19.70 11.22
CA VAL A 652 -29.26 -20.29 10.00
C VAL A 652 -28.98 -21.78 9.94
N ALA A 653 -30.01 -22.58 9.64
CA ALA A 653 -29.89 -24.01 9.39
C ALA A 653 -29.52 -24.24 7.92
N TRP A 654 -28.42 -24.96 7.67
CA TRP A 654 -27.90 -25.22 6.33
C TRP A 654 -27.60 -26.72 6.18
N GLY A 655 -28.62 -27.47 5.76
CA GLY A 655 -28.63 -28.93 5.87
C GLY A 655 -28.35 -29.38 7.32
N GLY A 656 -27.55 -30.43 7.50
CA GLY A 656 -27.13 -30.90 8.83
C GLY A 656 -26.09 -30.02 9.56
N LYS A 657 -25.91 -28.76 9.16
CA LYS A 657 -24.98 -27.79 9.77
C LYS A 657 -25.71 -26.55 10.25
N THR A 658 -25.30 -26.02 11.40
CA THR A 658 -25.80 -24.73 11.89
C THR A 658 -24.74 -23.67 11.63
N LEU A 659 -25.13 -22.60 10.92
CA LEU A 659 -24.32 -21.41 10.70
C LEU A 659 -24.69 -20.35 11.73
N ALA A 660 -23.68 -19.69 12.29
CA ALA A 660 -23.82 -18.57 13.20
C ALA A 660 -23.04 -17.37 12.63
N ASN A 661 -23.77 -16.34 12.20
CA ASN A 661 -23.23 -15.15 11.58
C ASN A 661 -23.21 -13.97 12.56
N SER A 662 -22.03 -13.39 12.79
CA SER A 662 -21.81 -12.23 13.65
C SER A 662 -21.88 -10.89 12.91
N GLY A 663 -22.11 -10.87 11.59
CA GLY A 663 -22.02 -9.65 10.77
C GLY A 663 -20.59 -9.17 10.49
N HIS A 664 -19.58 -9.79 11.11
CA HIS A 664 -18.20 -9.30 11.13
C HIS A 664 -17.20 -10.38 10.68
N GLY A 665 -16.38 -10.04 9.69
CA GLY A 665 -15.38 -10.93 9.10
C GLY A 665 -15.93 -11.76 7.92
N ALA A 666 -15.01 -12.39 7.18
CA ALA A 666 -15.35 -13.25 6.04
C ALA A 666 -15.73 -14.69 6.44
N GLY A 667 -15.44 -15.09 7.69
CA GLY A 667 -15.69 -16.43 8.20
C GLY A 667 -16.93 -16.46 9.09
N ILE A 668 -17.92 -17.23 8.68
CA ILE A 668 -19.16 -17.49 9.42
C ILE A 668 -18.96 -18.77 10.24
N ALA A 669 -19.20 -18.72 11.56
CA ALA A 669 -19.00 -19.87 12.42
C ALA A 669 -19.94 -21.02 12.00
N ARG A 670 -19.41 -22.23 11.93
CA ARG A 670 -20.15 -23.42 11.47
C ARG A 670 -20.02 -24.54 12.49
N PHE A 671 -21.16 -25.15 12.80
CA PHE A 671 -21.24 -26.27 13.74
C PHE A 671 -21.85 -27.49 13.08
N GLY A 672 -21.34 -28.67 13.46
CA GLY A 672 -21.96 -29.94 13.15
C GLY A 672 -23.23 -30.19 13.96
N GLU A 673 -24.05 -31.15 13.51
CA GLU A 673 -25.31 -31.54 14.16
C GLU A 673 -25.17 -31.78 15.68
N GLN A 674 -24.03 -32.37 16.08
CA GLN A 674 -23.73 -32.78 17.45
C GLN A 674 -23.27 -31.63 18.37
N GLY A 675 -23.10 -30.39 17.86
CA GLY A 675 -22.65 -29.25 18.66
C GLY A 675 -21.16 -28.93 18.53
N ASN A 676 -20.39 -29.78 17.86
CA ASN A 676 -18.97 -29.56 17.60
C ASN A 676 -18.75 -28.38 16.63
N ALA A 677 -17.83 -27.48 16.96
CA ALA A 677 -17.34 -26.50 15.99
C ALA A 677 -16.61 -27.22 14.84
N GLU A 678 -16.84 -26.72 13.63
CA GLU A 678 -16.16 -27.14 12.41
C GLU A 678 -15.38 -25.96 11.83
N ALA A 679 -14.60 -26.20 10.78
CA ALA A 679 -13.97 -25.11 10.05
C ALA A 679 -15.06 -24.10 9.60
N PRO A 680 -14.91 -22.78 9.90
CA PRO A 680 -15.87 -21.76 9.51
C PRO A 680 -16.21 -21.81 8.03
N PHE A 681 -17.45 -21.46 7.69
CA PHE A 681 -17.82 -21.23 6.30
C PHE A 681 -17.21 -19.92 5.82
N VAL A 682 -16.43 -19.96 4.74
CA VAL A 682 -15.78 -18.80 4.15
C VAL A 682 -16.21 -18.71 2.69
N SER A 683 -16.87 -17.61 2.34
CA SER A 683 -17.27 -17.32 0.95
C SER A 683 -16.13 -16.64 0.21
N GLY A 684 -15.68 -17.22 -0.91
CA GLY A 684 -14.69 -16.60 -1.78
C GLY A 684 -15.17 -15.28 -2.41
N LEU A 685 -16.48 -15.16 -2.67
CA LEU A 685 -17.09 -13.91 -3.13
C LEU A 685 -17.02 -12.82 -2.04
N LEU A 686 -17.31 -13.19 -0.79
CA LEU A 686 -17.23 -12.26 0.35
C LEU A 686 -15.78 -11.85 0.63
N GLU A 687 -14.83 -12.79 0.62
CA GLU A 687 -13.40 -12.49 0.77
C GLU A 687 -12.90 -11.51 -0.31
N GLU A 688 -13.27 -11.75 -1.57
CA GLU A 688 -12.91 -10.85 -2.66
C GLU A 688 -13.53 -9.47 -2.48
N LEU A 689 -14.81 -9.39 -2.11
CA LEU A 689 -15.52 -8.14 -1.89
C LEU A 689 -14.90 -7.30 -0.76
N ILE A 690 -14.61 -7.93 0.39
CA ILE A 690 -13.91 -7.29 1.52
C ILE A 690 -12.50 -6.85 1.10
N ALA A 691 -11.76 -7.70 0.37
CA ALA A 691 -10.42 -7.37 -0.10
C ALA A 691 -10.41 -6.21 -1.12
N GLN A 692 -11.38 -6.17 -2.05
CA GLN A 692 -11.56 -5.07 -2.99
C GLN A 692 -11.91 -3.76 -2.27
N GLY A 693 -12.84 -3.79 -1.31
CA GLY A 693 -13.18 -2.64 -0.47
C GLY A 693 -11.96 -2.09 0.27
N ARG A 694 -11.20 -2.97 0.93
CA ARG A 694 -9.96 -2.60 1.65
C ARG A 694 -8.89 -2.00 0.73
N ARG A 695 -8.70 -2.56 -0.48
CA ARG A 695 -7.79 -2.00 -1.50
C ARG A 695 -8.23 -0.61 -1.97
N ARG A 696 -9.52 -0.40 -2.24
CA ARG A 696 -10.08 0.92 -2.64
C ARG A 696 -9.88 1.96 -1.53
N ALA A 697 -10.21 1.62 -0.29
CA ALA A 697 -10.01 2.48 0.87
C ALA A 697 -8.53 2.84 1.09
N GLN A 698 -7.62 1.87 0.94
CA GLN A 698 -6.18 2.13 0.94
C GLN A 698 -5.79 3.12 -0.17
N VAL A 699 -6.07 2.82 -1.44
CA VAL A 699 -5.71 3.70 -2.57
C VAL A 699 -6.28 5.12 -2.42
N ALA A 700 -7.52 5.26 -1.94
CA ALA A 700 -8.13 6.56 -1.64
C ALA A 700 -7.36 7.30 -0.53
N ALA A 701 -7.04 6.64 0.59
CA ALA A 701 -6.23 7.23 1.66
C ALA A 701 -4.83 7.63 1.18
N LEU A 702 -4.21 6.86 0.29
CA LEU A 702 -2.92 7.18 -0.32
C LEU A 702 -3.01 8.41 -1.24
N ALA A 703 -4.06 8.51 -2.06
CA ALA A 703 -4.32 9.66 -2.91
C ALA A 703 -4.52 10.95 -2.09
N TRP A 704 -5.30 10.89 -1.00
CA TRP A 704 -5.47 12.02 -0.07
C TRP A 704 -4.16 12.42 0.61
N ARG A 705 -3.45 11.48 1.22
CA ARG A 705 -2.15 11.74 1.87
C ARG A 705 -1.13 12.35 0.90
N GLY A 706 -1.04 11.82 -0.32
CA GLY A 706 -0.18 12.34 -1.38
C GLY A 706 -0.56 13.76 -1.82
N GLY A 707 -1.86 14.04 -1.97
CA GLY A 707 -2.37 15.36 -2.31
C GLY A 707 -2.06 16.42 -1.24
N TYR A 708 -2.30 16.12 0.04
CA TYR A 708 -1.95 17.01 1.15
C TYR A 708 -0.44 17.26 1.26
N LEU A 709 0.36 16.20 1.09
CA LEU A 709 1.81 16.31 1.15
C LEU A 709 2.38 17.18 0.02
N LEU A 710 1.91 16.99 -1.21
CA LEU A 710 2.40 17.72 -2.38
C LEU A 710 1.98 19.20 -2.33
N THR A 711 0.75 19.50 -1.93
CA THR A 711 0.26 20.88 -1.75
C THR A 711 0.94 21.57 -0.57
N GLY A 712 1.12 20.88 0.57
CA GLY A 712 1.83 21.38 1.74
C GLY A 712 3.31 21.70 1.45
N LEU A 713 4.02 20.83 0.73
CA LEU A 713 5.40 21.07 0.32
C LEU A 713 5.51 22.22 -0.70
N SER A 714 4.54 22.36 -1.60
CA SER A 714 4.45 23.50 -2.51
C SER A 714 4.28 24.82 -1.74
N ALA A 715 3.40 24.86 -0.75
CA ALA A 715 3.21 26.01 0.12
C ALA A 715 4.48 26.37 0.91
N LEU A 716 5.15 25.37 1.50
CA LEU A 716 6.42 25.56 2.22
C LEU A 716 7.53 26.08 1.30
N LEU A 717 7.65 25.54 0.07
CA LEU A 717 8.64 26.00 -0.91
C LEU A 717 8.37 27.44 -1.35
N CYS A 718 7.12 27.78 -1.68
CA CYS A 718 6.74 29.15 -2.03
C CYS A 718 6.96 30.14 -0.87
N GLY A 719 6.65 29.74 0.37
CA GLY A 719 6.93 30.52 1.58
C GLY A 719 8.42 30.74 1.83
N ALA A 720 9.25 29.69 1.68
CA ALA A 720 10.70 29.79 1.81
C ALA A 720 11.33 30.68 0.72
N LEU A 721 10.85 30.58 -0.53
CA LEU A 721 11.26 31.46 -1.62
C LEU A 721 10.82 32.91 -1.38
N ALA A 722 9.60 33.14 -0.88
CA ALA A 722 9.14 34.47 -0.50
C ALA A 722 10.03 35.06 0.59
N TYR A 723 10.31 34.32 1.66
CA TYR A 723 11.22 34.76 2.72
C TYR A 723 12.62 35.11 2.20
N LEU A 724 13.18 34.29 1.29
CA LEU A 724 14.46 34.54 0.65
C LEU A 724 14.44 35.80 -0.22
N PHE A 725 13.39 36.03 -1.01
CA PHE A 725 13.26 37.26 -1.82
C PHE A 725 13.00 38.51 -0.96
N TYR A 726 12.31 38.37 0.17
CA TYR A 726 12.14 39.42 1.17
C TYR A 726 13.49 39.83 1.76
N LEU A 727 14.28 38.87 2.27
CA LEU A 727 15.64 39.14 2.76
C LEU A 727 16.52 39.77 1.67
N ARG A 728 16.43 39.27 0.43
CA ARG A 728 17.16 39.83 -0.72
C ARG A 728 16.77 41.29 -1.01
N SER A 729 15.50 41.66 -0.88
CA SER A 729 15.03 43.04 -1.08
C SER A 729 15.50 44.00 0.01
N LEU A 730 15.65 43.51 1.26
CA LEU A 730 16.22 44.28 2.37
C LEU A 730 17.73 44.50 2.20
N VAL A 731 18.47 43.44 1.84
CA VAL A 731 19.93 43.46 1.71
C VAL A 731 20.39 44.36 0.56
N TYR A 732 19.71 44.30 -0.58
CA TYR A 732 20.03 45.14 -1.75
C TYR A 732 19.23 46.46 -1.78
N ARG A 733 18.76 46.97 -0.62
CA ARG A 733 18.22 48.35 -0.53
C ARG A 733 19.23 49.33 -1.16
N PRO A 734 18.77 50.36 -1.89
CA PRO A 734 19.62 51.15 -2.78
C PRO A 734 20.71 51.93 -2.03
N ARG A 735 21.87 51.31 -1.92
CA ARG A 735 23.17 51.97 -1.75
C ARG A 735 23.85 51.99 -3.12
N ARG A 736 24.60 53.05 -3.42
CA ARG A 736 25.45 53.11 -4.61
C ARG A 736 26.65 52.20 -4.40
N GLU A 737 26.50 50.92 -4.75
CA GLU A 737 27.63 49.99 -4.94
C GLU A 737 28.62 50.64 -5.93
N ARG A 738 29.93 50.60 -5.64
CA ARG A 738 30.93 51.32 -6.44
C ARG A 738 31.58 50.36 -7.45
N ASP A 739 32.05 50.90 -8.57
CA ASP A 739 32.93 50.14 -9.46
C ASP A 739 34.28 49.93 -8.76
N ALA A 740 34.94 48.80 -9.00
CA ALA A 740 36.27 48.55 -8.47
C ALA A 740 37.32 49.42 -9.18
N GLU A 741 38.18 50.08 -8.41
CA GLU A 741 39.41 50.73 -8.89
C GLU A 741 40.29 49.71 -9.64
N PRO A 742 41.00 50.09 -10.73
CA PRO A 742 41.88 49.18 -11.45
C PRO A 742 42.96 48.59 -10.52
N ALA A 743 43.09 47.26 -10.51
CA ALA A 743 44.11 46.59 -9.69
C ALA A 743 45.55 46.93 -10.14
N ASP A 744 45.73 47.26 -11.41
CA ASP A 744 47.05 47.50 -12.04
C ASP A 744 47.77 48.70 -11.41
N ASP A 745 47.02 49.73 -10.99
CA ASP A 745 47.54 50.97 -10.37
C ASP A 745 48.10 50.76 -8.96
N HIS A 746 47.87 49.59 -8.34
CA HIS A 746 48.22 49.30 -6.94
C HIS A 746 49.06 48.02 -6.76
N LEU A 747 49.56 47.41 -7.85
CA LEU A 747 50.25 46.10 -7.82
C LEU A 747 51.54 46.07 -6.98
N ASP A 748 52.24 47.20 -6.88
CA ASP A 748 53.53 47.28 -6.20
C ASP A 748 53.41 47.45 -4.68
N ASP A 749 52.31 48.07 -4.22
CA ASP A 749 52.02 48.32 -2.81
C ASP A 749 51.29 47.14 -2.12
N LEU A 750 50.83 46.14 -2.87
CA LEU A 750 50.02 45.04 -2.36
C LEU A 750 50.85 43.92 -1.70
N HIS A 751 50.68 43.78 -0.38
CA HIS A 751 51.14 42.62 0.38
C HIS A 751 50.11 41.48 0.33
N TRP A 752 50.43 40.40 -0.39
CA TRP A 752 49.55 39.23 -0.55
C TRP A 752 49.64 38.23 0.60
N ILE A 753 48.48 37.82 1.11
CA ILE A 753 48.39 36.77 2.15
C ILE A 753 48.22 35.40 1.49
N ALA A 754 49.26 34.58 1.57
CA ALA A 754 49.25 33.21 1.07
C ALA A 754 48.11 32.36 1.68
N ALA A 755 47.37 31.65 0.83
CA ALA A 755 46.43 30.61 1.27
C ALA A 755 47.18 29.45 1.94
N LEU A 756 46.55 28.79 2.92
CA LEU A 756 47.20 27.76 3.74
C LEU A 756 47.62 26.54 2.90
N PRO A 757 48.92 26.20 2.78
CA PRO A 757 49.38 25.12 1.90
C PRO A 757 48.75 23.76 2.20
N ALA A 758 48.59 23.43 3.49
CA ALA A 758 48.02 22.18 3.96
C ALA A 758 46.49 22.06 3.78
N ARG A 759 45.79 23.07 3.24
CA ARG A 759 44.31 23.09 3.11
C ARG A 759 43.76 21.84 2.41
N ARG A 760 44.34 21.43 1.28
CA ARG A 760 43.90 20.24 0.53
C ARG A 760 44.07 18.94 1.33
N ALA A 761 45.10 18.83 2.17
CA ALA A 761 45.30 17.66 3.04
C ALA A 761 44.28 17.65 4.19
N ALA A 762 44.06 18.81 4.83
CA ALA A 762 43.09 18.96 5.92
C ALA A 762 41.64 18.67 5.47
N LEU A 763 41.25 19.11 4.26
CA LEU A 763 39.92 18.83 3.71
C LEU A 763 39.77 17.36 3.29
N ARG A 764 40.79 16.73 2.70
CA ARG A 764 40.77 15.28 2.41
C ARG A 764 40.61 14.43 3.67
N ARG A 765 41.34 14.72 4.74
CA ARG A 765 41.18 14.03 6.04
C ARG A 765 39.74 14.10 6.56
N ARG A 766 39.07 15.26 6.45
CA ARG A 766 37.66 15.39 6.87
C ARG A 766 36.67 14.70 5.95
N GLY A 767 36.95 14.65 4.64
CA GLY A 767 36.18 13.81 3.72
C GLY A 767 36.22 12.34 4.14
N ALA A 768 37.41 11.84 4.49
CA ALA A 768 37.57 10.48 5.02
C ALA A 768 36.87 10.28 6.38
N SER A 769 37.00 11.21 7.33
CA SER A 769 36.28 11.14 8.61
C SER A 769 34.75 11.15 8.43
N TYR A 770 34.23 11.96 7.50
CA TYR A 770 32.80 11.99 7.20
C TYR A 770 32.34 10.68 6.54
N ALA A 771 33.13 10.14 5.60
CA ALA A 771 32.83 8.85 4.95
C ALA A 771 32.78 7.70 5.97
N ALA A 772 33.75 7.64 6.90
CA ALA A 772 33.76 6.68 8.00
C ALA A 772 32.55 6.83 8.93
N PHE A 773 32.17 8.07 9.27
CA PHE A 773 30.96 8.35 10.07
C PHE A 773 29.68 7.92 9.34
N SER A 774 29.54 8.22 8.04
CA SER A 774 28.38 7.77 7.25
C SER A 774 28.31 6.25 7.16
N LEU A 775 29.44 5.57 6.97
CA LEU A 775 29.52 4.10 6.94
C LEU A 775 29.07 3.51 8.28
N ALA A 776 29.61 4.02 9.40
CA ALA A 776 29.24 3.57 10.75
C ALA A 776 27.74 3.80 11.04
N THR A 777 27.18 4.93 10.59
CA THR A 777 25.75 5.24 10.75
C THR A 777 24.87 4.28 9.94
N CYS A 778 25.25 3.95 8.71
CA CYS A 778 24.54 2.95 7.89
C CYS A 778 24.65 1.53 8.48
N LEU A 779 25.82 1.13 8.97
CA LEU A 779 26.02 -0.17 9.64
C LEU A 779 25.17 -0.29 10.92
N LEU A 780 25.11 0.79 11.72
CA LEU A 780 24.26 0.83 12.91
C LEU A 780 22.78 0.71 12.54
N ALA A 781 22.31 1.42 11.51
CA ALA A 781 20.93 1.28 11.02
C ALA A 781 20.62 -0.16 10.58
N ILE A 782 21.52 -0.79 9.82
CA ILE A 782 21.38 -2.20 9.40
C ILE A 782 21.31 -3.13 10.62
N SER A 783 22.13 -2.92 11.65
CA SER A 783 22.09 -3.74 12.88
C SER A 783 20.80 -3.59 13.69
N GLN A 784 20.06 -2.49 13.53
CA GLN A 784 18.79 -2.22 14.21
C GLN A 784 17.57 -2.74 13.41
N GLY A 785 17.77 -3.50 12.32
CA GLY A 785 16.67 -4.06 11.52
C GLY A 785 15.88 -3.03 10.71
N VAL A 786 16.46 -1.85 10.47
CA VAL A 786 15.84 -0.70 9.77
C VAL A 786 15.41 -1.08 8.34
N ASN A 787 14.19 -0.67 7.95
CA ASN A 787 13.60 -1.03 6.65
C ASN A 787 14.37 -0.40 5.47
N ALA A 788 14.31 -1.01 4.29
CA ALA A 788 14.98 -0.56 3.07
C ALA A 788 14.68 0.91 2.70
N TYR A 789 13.43 1.37 2.88
CA TYR A 789 13.05 2.77 2.67
C TYR A 789 13.72 3.73 3.65
N GLN A 790 13.83 3.35 4.93
CA GLN A 790 14.50 4.13 5.97
C GLN A 790 16.01 4.21 5.73
N LEU A 791 16.62 3.10 5.29
CA LEU A 791 18.03 3.05 4.90
C LEU A 791 18.31 3.92 3.66
N ALA A 792 17.43 3.88 2.65
CA ALA A 792 17.53 4.73 1.48
C ALA A 792 17.36 6.22 1.82
N ALA A 793 16.45 6.56 2.75
CA ALA A 793 16.29 7.93 3.24
C ALA A 793 17.54 8.41 3.99
N LEU A 794 18.12 7.56 4.85
CA LEU A 794 19.39 7.83 5.53
C LEU A 794 20.52 8.12 4.53
N LEU A 795 20.65 7.32 3.47
CA LEU A 795 21.63 7.54 2.41
C LEU A 795 21.41 8.87 1.66
N LEU A 796 20.15 9.23 1.34
CA LEU A 796 19.81 10.52 0.75
C LEU A 796 20.22 11.69 1.65
N ALA A 797 19.91 11.62 2.95
CA ALA A 797 20.28 12.64 3.93
C ALA A 797 21.81 12.80 4.06
N LEU A 798 22.56 11.70 4.06
CA LEU A 798 24.03 11.70 4.15
C LEU A 798 24.72 12.13 2.84
N SER A 799 24.08 11.96 1.68
CA SER A 799 24.64 12.35 0.38
C SER A 799 24.84 13.87 0.24
N GLY A 800 23.91 14.67 0.77
CA GLY A 800 23.93 16.14 0.67
C GLY A 800 25.19 16.77 1.31
N PRO A 801 25.51 16.48 2.58
CA PRO A 801 26.73 16.96 3.22
C PRO A 801 28.02 16.40 2.58
N ALA A 802 28.00 15.15 2.08
CA ALA A 802 29.12 14.61 1.29
C ALA A 802 29.40 15.44 0.03
N ALA A 803 28.36 15.74 -0.76
CA ALA A 803 28.46 16.60 -1.94
C ALA A 803 28.92 18.03 -1.58
N ALA A 804 28.42 18.59 -0.48
CA ALA A 804 28.84 19.89 0.03
C ALA A 804 30.34 19.94 0.39
N LEU A 805 30.86 18.90 1.06
CA LEU A 805 32.29 18.78 1.39
C LEU A 805 33.16 18.69 0.14
N LEU A 806 32.75 17.89 -0.86
CA LEU A 806 33.46 17.76 -2.14
C LEU A 806 33.48 19.09 -2.91
N LEU A 807 32.37 19.83 -2.91
CA LEU A 807 32.25 21.15 -3.56
C LEU A 807 33.21 22.16 -2.89
N VAL A 808 33.22 22.25 -1.56
CA VAL A 808 34.14 23.13 -0.81
C VAL A 808 35.62 22.74 -0.99
N ALA A 809 35.92 21.45 -1.14
CA ALA A 809 37.28 20.96 -1.36
C ALA A 809 37.84 21.26 -2.76
N ARG A 810 36.99 21.31 -3.79
CA ARG A 810 37.41 21.60 -5.18
C ARG A 810 37.59 23.09 -5.46
N GLN A 811 36.89 23.99 -4.76
CA GLN A 811 36.91 25.43 -5.05
C GLN A 811 38.11 26.18 -4.42
N PRO A 812 38.64 27.22 -5.11
CA PRO A 812 39.67 28.11 -4.55
C PRO A 812 39.10 28.94 -3.39
N VAL A 813 39.98 29.44 -2.51
CA VAL A 813 39.59 30.19 -1.29
C VAL A 813 39.44 31.70 -1.50
N GLY A 814 39.74 32.19 -2.71
CA GLY A 814 40.00 33.60 -2.95
C GLY A 814 41.43 34.01 -2.58
N SER A 815 41.73 35.30 -2.78
CA SER A 815 43.00 35.93 -2.41
C SER A 815 42.74 37.24 -1.66
N ILE A 816 43.68 37.64 -0.79
CA ILE A 816 43.61 38.87 -0.01
C ILE A 816 44.94 39.60 -0.17
N GLY A 817 44.89 40.82 -0.70
CA GLY A 817 45.99 41.78 -0.70
C GLY A 817 45.74 42.89 0.32
N VAL A 818 46.80 43.39 0.94
CA VAL A 818 46.78 44.49 1.92
C VAL A 818 47.66 45.63 1.38
N ALA A 819 47.12 46.84 1.30
CA ALA A 819 47.85 48.03 0.86
C ALA A 819 47.49 49.21 1.78
N GLY A 820 48.37 49.52 2.72
CA GLY A 820 48.11 50.53 3.75
C GLY A 820 46.88 50.20 4.61
N ASP A 821 45.91 51.11 4.63
CA ASP A 821 44.61 50.97 5.30
C ASP A 821 43.52 50.31 4.43
N ARG A 822 43.86 49.97 3.17
CA ARG A 822 42.95 49.37 2.19
C ARG A 822 43.23 47.88 1.98
N LEU A 823 42.18 47.16 1.59
CA LEU A 823 42.22 45.73 1.28
C LEU A 823 41.79 45.51 -0.18
N LEU A 824 42.45 44.57 -0.86
CA LEU A 824 42.01 44.02 -2.15
C LEU A 824 41.52 42.59 -1.93
N LEU A 825 40.23 42.35 -2.19
CA LEU A 825 39.61 41.04 -2.06
C LEU A 825 39.37 40.42 -3.42
N VAL A 826 39.69 39.13 -3.55
CA VAL A 826 39.40 38.33 -4.74
C VAL A 826 38.51 37.14 -4.35
N ASP A 827 37.30 37.10 -4.90
CA ASP A 827 36.29 36.05 -4.76
C ASP A 827 36.74 34.72 -5.42
N HIS A 828 36.15 33.57 -5.05
CA HIS A 828 36.44 32.26 -5.67
C HIS A 828 36.17 32.23 -7.19
N ARG A 829 35.38 33.17 -7.72
CA ARG A 829 35.09 33.41 -9.14
C ARG A 829 36.16 34.25 -9.86
N GLY A 830 37.18 34.76 -9.17
CA GLY A 830 38.17 35.69 -9.73
C GLY A 830 37.67 37.13 -9.89
N ILE A 831 36.55 37.50 -9.25
CA ILE A 831 36.07 38.89 -9.21
C ILE A 831 36.78 39.62 -8.06
N TYR A 832 37.30 40.82 -8.32
CA TYR A 832 37.97 41.62 -7.30
C TYR A 832 37.27 42.94 -6.96
N HIS A 833 37.51 43.41 -5.74
CA HIS A 833 37.17 44.76 -5.30
C HIS A 833 38.30 45.28 -4.39
N PHE A 834 38.55 46.58 -4.46
CA PHE A 834 39.53 47.30 -3.63
C PHE A 834 38.82 48.36 -2.79
N GLY A 835 39.21 48.54 -1.52
CA GLY A 835 38.59 49.53 -0.64
C GLY A 835 39.04 49.49 0.82
N GLY A 836 38.73 50.56 1.55
CA GLY A 836 39.05 50.73 2.98
C GLY A 836 37.82 51.15 3.81
N GLY A 837 37.98 51.18 5.13
CA GLY A 837 36.97 51.66 6.07
C GLY A 837 35.57 51.05 5.88
N SER A 838 34.56 51.90 5.67
CA SER A 838 33.15 51.51 5.60
C SER A 838 32.75 50.64 4.39
N LEU A 839 33.62 50.50 3.37
CA LEU A 839 33.45 49.53 2.28
C LEU A 839 33.75 48.10 2.71
N ILE A 840 34.61 47.92 3.73
CA ILE A 840 34.92 46.61 4.30
C ILE A 840 33.76 46.21 5.21
N ALA A 841 33.17 45.05 4.95
CA ALA A 841 32.13 44.45 5.74
C ALA A 841 32.58 43.09 6.28
N TYR A 842 32.26 42.76 7.54
CA TYR A 842 32.74 41.52 8.15
C TYR A 842 31.70 40.84 9.04
N ARG A 843 31.73 39.49 9.06
CA ARG A 843 30.95 38.68 10.01
C ARG A 843 31.52 37.27 10.15
N GLY A 844 32.02 36.95 11.34
CA GLY A 844 32.54 35.60 11.64
C GLY A 844 33.76 35.27 10.78
N ALA A 845 33.65 34.24 9.95
CA ALA A 845 34.71 33.79 9.04
C ALA A 845 34.55 34.31 7.60
N PHE A 846 33.75 35.36 7.39
CA PHE A 846 33.53 35.99 6.08
C PHE A 846 33.89 37.48 6.13
N LEU A 847 34.63 37.89 5.10
CA LEU A 847 34.93 39.28 4.76
C LEU A 847 34.25 39.61 3.42
N LEU A 848 33.70 40.81 3.29
CA LEU A 848 32.84 41.21 2.19
C LEU A 848 33.20 42.65 1.74
N MET A 849 33.17 42.90 0.44
CA MET A 849 33.10 44.24 -0.17
C MET A 849 32.05 44.16 -1.27
N ASP A 850 30.94 44.89 -1.13
CA ASP A 850 29.76 44.75 -1.97
C ASP A 850 29.40 43.26 -2.22
N ASP A 851 29.52 42.73 -3.44
CA ASP A 851 29.27 41.32 -3.76
C ASP A 851 30.48 40.37 -3.61
N VAL A 852 31.69 40.91 -3.45
CA VAL A 852 32.94 40.14 -3.37
C VAL A 852 33.06 39.58 -1.96
N VAL A 853 32.90 38.26 -1.82
CA VAL A 853 32.93 37.57 -0.53
C VAL A 853 34.13 36.62 -0.46
N VAL A 854 34.95 36.79 0.57
CA VAL A 854 36.12 35.94 0.83
C VAL A 854 35.96 35.23 2.17
N PHE A 855 36.18 33.92 2.18
CA PHE A 855 36.12 33.10 3.38
C PHE A 855 37.52 33.02 4.03
N ILE A 856 37.68 33.69 5.18
CA ILE A 856 38.98 33.78 5.88
C ILE A 856 39.34 32.50 6.67
N GLY A 857 38.39 31.59 6.90
CA GLY A 857 38.64 30.30 7.56
C GLY A 857 38.08 30.20 8.99
N ASN A 858 37.79 28.97 9.44
CA ASN A 858 37.35 28.70 10.81
C ASN A 858 38.07 27.46 11.43
N ARG A 859 37.52 26.83 12.49
CA ARG A 859 38.08 25.59 13.09
C ARG A 859 37.78 24.33 12.28
N LEU A 860 36.62 24.32 11.62
CA LEU A 860 36.32 23.41 10.53
C LEU A 860 37.17 23.88 9.34
N PHE A 861 36.59 24.29 8.22
CA PHE A 861 37.30 24.68 6.99
C PHE A 861 38.40 25.76 7.21
N PRO A 862 39.70 25.42 7.14
CA PRO A 862 40.76 26.43 7.16
C PRO A 862 40.94 27.05 5.77
N ALA A 863 41.39 28.30 5.71
CA ALA A 863 41.62 29.02 4.45
C ALA A 863 42.97 29.73 4.44
N PHE A 864 43.20 30.67 5.37
CA PHE A 864 44.45 31.42 5.49
C PHE A 864 45.12 31.21 6.87
N PRO A 865 46.44 31.49 7.01
CA PRO A 865 47.13 31.47 8.29
C PRO A 865 46.52 32.47 9.28
N ARG A 866 46.17 32.00 10.49
CA ARG A 866 45.48 32.84 11.48
C ARG A 866 46.32 34.02 11.97
N ASP A 867 47.63 33.86 12.05
CA ASP A 867 48.51 34.91 12.58
C ASP A 867 48.78 36.01 11.56
N ALA A 868 48.76 35.67 10.26
CA ALA A 868 48.80 36.66 9.17
C ALA A 868 47.49 37.46 9.11
N LEU A 869 46.34 36.79 9.22
CA LEU A 869 45.03 37.44 9.30
C LEU A 869 44.90 38.35 10.53
N ARG A 870 45.34 37.89 11.72
CA ARG A 870 45.28 38.65 12.97
C ARG A 870 46.13 39.92 12.92
N ARG A 871 47.32 39.85 12.31
CA ARG A 871 48.23 40.99 12.18
C ARG A 871 47.78 42.01 11.13
N HIS A 872 47.42 41.57 9.92
CA HIS A 872 47.26 42.49 8.78
C HIS A 872 45.79 42.74 8.36
N VAL A 873 44.88 41.80 8.58
CA VAL A 873 43.47 41.92 8.10
C VAL A 873 42.51 42.28 9.22
N ALA A 874 42.70 41.73 10.42
CA ALA A 874 41.78 41.94 11.54
C ALA A 874 41.65 43.41 12.01
N PRO A 875 42.71 44.25 12.02
CA PRO A 875 42.57 45.67 12.34
C PRO A 875 41.68 46.39 11.31
N LEU A 876 41.99 46.25 10.02
CA LEU A 876 41.25 46.88 8.91
C LEU A 876 39.81 46.39 8.83
N ALA A 877 39.57 45.09 9.05
CA ALA A 877 38.23 44.52 9.09
C ALA A 877 37.39 45.06 10.26
N ARG A 878 37.99 45.31 11.43
CA ARG A 878 37.29 45.87 12.60
C ARG A 878 36.93 47.36 12.44
N ALA A 879 37.69 48.12 11.65
CA ALA A 879 37.34 49.47 11.25
C ALA A 879 36.17 49.52 10.23
N GLY A 880 35.82 48.38 9.64
CA GLY A 880 34.68 48.21 8.75
C GLY A 880 33.35 47.89 9.44
N ILE A 881 32.31 47.65 8.64
CA ILE A 881 30.93 47.45 9.11
C ILE A 881 30.70 45.99 9.51
N ARG A 882 30.27 45.75 10.76
CA ARG A 882 29.85 44.43 11.22
C ARG A 882 28.44 44.10 10.72
N VAL A 883 28.32 43.11 9.82
CA VAL A 883 27.03 42.73 9.22
C VAL A 883 26.29 41.65 10.02
N ASP A 884 25.00 41.50 9.76
CA ASP A 884 24.16 40.44 10.32
C ASP A 884 24.34 39.11 9.58
N ARG A 885 23.79 38.01 10.13
CA ARG A 885 23.92 36.67 9.51
C ARG A 885 23.11 36.52 8.22
N LYS A 886 21.96 37.21 8.09
CA LYS A 886 21.06 37.11 6.93
C LYS A 886 21.68 37.79 5.71
N THR A 887 22.32 38.96 5.87
CA THR A 887 23.05 39.62 4.77
C THR A 887 24.16 38.74 4.21
N VAL A 888 24.95 38.08 5.07
CA VAL A 888 25.99 37.16 4.62
C VAL A 888 25.39 35.99 3.85
N ALA A 889 24.31 35.37 4.34
CA ALA A 889 23.65 34.27 3.63
C ALA A 889 23.14 34.69 2.24
N VAL A 890 22.51 35.86 2.13
CA VAL A 890 22.03 36.42 0.84
C VAL A 890 23.20 36.69 -0.12
N LYS A 891 24.29 37.30 0.35
CA LYS A 891 25.47 37.60 -0.48
C LYS A 891 26.21 36.32 -0.92
N LEU A 892 26.32 35.32 -0.04
CA LEU A 892 26.87 34.00 -0.39
C LEU A 892 26.02 33.28 -1.45
N LEU A 893 24.69 33.35 -1.35
CA LEU A 893 23.77 32.81 -2.37
C LEU A 893 23.89 33.56 -3.70
N GLN A 894 23.96 34.89 -3.69
CA GLN A 894 24.14 35.71 -4.90
C GLN A 894 25.49 35.42 -5.59
N GLY A 895 26.58 35.30 -4.82
CA GLY A 895 27.90 34.95 -5.32
C GLY A 895 28.03 33.48 -5.76
N ARG A 896 27.00 32.64 -5.56
CA ARG A 896 27.06 31.18 -5.73
C ARG A 896 28.23 30.56 -4.95
N HIS A 897 28.50 31.09 -3.76
CA HIS A 897 29.64 30.71 -2.95
C HIS A 897 29.55 29.23 -2.51
N PRO A 898 30.66 28.46 -2.50
CA PRO A 898 30.64 27.01 -2.25
C PRO A 898 29.88 26.59 -0.97
N PHE A 899 29.97 27.37 0.12
CA PHE A 899 29.19 27.09 1.34
C PHE A 899 27.68 27.26 1.19
N ALA A 900 27.20 28.21 0.37
CA ALA A 900 25.76 28.39 0.14
C ALA A 900 25.20 27.29 -0.78
N LEU A 901 25.95 26.91 -1.82
CA LEU A 901 25.59 25.77 -2.66
C LEU A 901 25.64 24.46 -1.85
N GLY A 902 26.65 24.27 -1.01
CA GLY A 902 26.75 23.14 -0.10
C GLY A 902 25.57 23.05 0.88
N ALA A 903 25.18 24.16 1.51
CA ALA A 903 24.01 24.20 2.38
C ALA A 903 22.69 23.88 1.65
N LEU A 904 22.55 24.31 0.39
CA LEU A 904 21.39 23.97 -0.43
C LEU A 904 21.38 22.48 -0.80
N LEU A 905 22.52 21.88 -1.11
CA LEU A 905 22.65 20.42 -1.32
C LEU A 905 22.35 19.62 -0.05
N THR A 906 22.78 20.09 1.13
CA THR A 906 22.43 19.43 2.40
C THR A 906 20.93 19.49 2.68
N LEU A 907 20.30 20.66 2.43
CA LEU A 907 18.85 20.81 2.59
C LEU A 907 18.09 19.89 1.62
N LEU A 908 18.51 19.84 0.35
CA LEU A 908 17.85 19.01 -0.67
C LEU A 908 17.95 17.51 -0.35
N GLY A 909 19.10 17.04 0.15
CA GLY A 909 19.26 15.66 0.62
C GLY A 909 18.34 15.32 1.80
N VAL A 910 18.20 16.23 2.77
CA VAL A 910 17.29 16.05 3.91
C VAL A 910 15.82 16.10 3.49
N VAL A 911 15.43 16.99 2.58
CA VAL A 911 14.05 17.06 2.06
C VAL A 911 13.72 15.80 1.24
N ALA A 912 14.64 15.30 0.42
CA ALA A 912 14.46 14.04 -0.31
C ALA A 912 14.34 12.82 0.63
N ALA A 913 15.10 12.80 1.73
CA ALA A 913 14.99 11.78 2.77
C ALA A 913 13.63 11.84 3.49
N ALA A 914 13.19 13.03 3.89
CA ALA A 914 11.89 13.23 4.54
C ALA A 914 10.74 12.80 3.63
N LEU A 915 10.79 13.18 2.34
CA LEU A 915 9.85 12.74 1.30
C LEU A 915 9.75 11.22 1.21
N LEU A 916 10.89 10.52 1.20
CA LEU A 916 10.93 9.07 1.10
C LEU A 916 10.37 8.38 2.36
N LEU A 917 10.62 8.93 3.56
CA LEU A 917 10.05 8.44 4.81
C LEU A 917 8.52 8.64 4.87
N THR A 918 8.02 9.81 4.41
CA THR A 918 6.57 10.02 4.30
C THR A 918 5.91 9.11 3.26
N ALA A 919 6.64 8.75 2.19
CA ALA A 919 6.19 7.75 1.22
C ALA A 919 6.25 6.31 1.76
N GLN A 920 6.97 6.04 2.86
CA GLN A 920 6.94 4.73 3.51
C GLN A 920 5.71 4.56 4.43
N ALA A 921 5.13 5.63 4.98
CA ALA A 921 3.85 5.53 5.71
C ALA A 921 2.62 5.32 4.77
N VAL A 922 2.91 4.85 3.55
CA VAL A 922 2.10 4.89 2.33
C VAL A 922 2.30 3.60 1.49
N PHE A 923 3.36 2.81 1.73
CA PHE A 923 3.64 1.49 1.13
C PHE A 923 4.00 0.47 2.22
#